data_AF-A0A2W7A4A5-F1
#
_entry.id   AF-A0A2W7A4A5-F1
#
_cell.length_a   1.000
_cell.length_b   1.000
_cell.length_c   1.000
_cell.angle_alpha   90.00
_cell.angle_beta   90.00
_cell.angle_gamma   90.00
#
_symmetry.space_group_name_H-M   'P 1'
#
loop_
_entity.id
_entity.type
_entity.pdbx_description
1 polymer ?
#
loop_
_entity_poly.entity_id
_entity_poly.type
_entity_poly.pdbx_seq_one_letter_code
_entity_poly.pdbx_strand_id
1 'polypeptide(L)'
;MLVCPHCQFENPTANKFCQKCGTSLVQNTCPECSSLVPFDQMNCQVCDAIAGVTWWAILSAQSGTTEPSSALDNATLATGCNGYLDIQQRYKLIDQLPVTDDSGERQLQVLDCQPFQLSLLEALVLQQDSNETASQNPALEFNTPGAEGWTDSMNALAIPEVAQPYVALNHDLYPVLPAIHNSWKWHDQDILLLEDRSHFPLLMDVWCDQERFPPLLQVLQWLYEMTELWHALEPWQCQQSVLISSNLRADAEDDTLLLQRLYANPPGQLLTLHHLGKQWQAMFAESQRTQLEPVSQLLADVEDGTLKTVNAVRSRIEAIADSLQPDTSPPTQPLEPLIHPVAAAPNLNNLNGITDPQSDAPTDGMAVTLPPEEEEEDDPLDNDDMPTIVLPMQLFNLEEVGRTDVGRQRDHNEDYFGLDIQVSKLESPSGKTIHARNLYILCDGMGGHASGEVASALAVDTIRKYFKEKWQESPFPSAGINDLPNVAMMTEAVQVANKAIYDVNQENARSGSGRMGTTLVMVLIQDTEVAVAHVGDSRLYRYTRKRGLEQVTIDHEVGQREIQRGVDPDVAYSRPDAYQLTQALGPRDEPFVKPDVQFFELNEDMILLLCSDGLSDNDLLENHWESHVRPLLSSQTNLDKGVSELIELANGYNGHDNISAIAIRAKVRPSLEHLR
;
A
#
# COMPACT_ATOMS: atom_id res chain seq x y z
N MET A 1 -8.69 -17.36 -15.45
CA MET A 1 -8.59 -17.79 -14.04
C MET A 1 -9.37 -16.78 -13.21
N LEU A 2 -9.95 -17.21 -12.08
CA LEU A 2 -10.58 -16.31 -11.11
C LEU A 2 -9.58 -16.06 -9.99
N VAL A 3 -9.23 -14.79 -9.77
CA VAL A 3 -8.38 -14.40 -8.65
C VAL A 3 -9.27 -14.12 -7.46
N CYS A 4 -9.06 -14.85 -6.36
CA CYS A 4 -9.83 -14.60 -5.15
C CYS A 4 -9.51 -13.20 -4.61
N PRO A 5 -10.50 -12.32 -4.39
CA PRO A 5 -10.26 -10.97 -3.89
C PRO A 5 -9.61 -10.98 -2.51
N HIS A 6 -9.94 -12.00 -1.71
CA HIS A 6 -9.53 -12.09 -0.31
C HIS A 6 -8.10 -12.60 -0.12
N CYS A 7 -7.75 -13.71 -0.79
CA CYS A 7 -6.47 -14.37 -0.56
C CYS A 7 -5.56 -14.44 -1.79
N GLN A 8 -5.94 -13.77 -2.89
CA GLN A 8 -5.22 -13.68 -4.17
C GLN A 8 -4.93 -15.03 -4.84
N PHE A 9 -5.55 -16.12 -4.36
CA PHE A 9 -5.37 -17.45 -4.94
C PHE A 9 -6.06 -17.55 -6.30
N GLU A 10 -5.34 -18.10 -7.28
CA GLU A 10 -5.88 -18.37 -8.61
C GLU A 10 -6.74 -19.63 -8.61
N ASN A 11 -7.99 -19.48 -9.04
CA ASN A 11 -8.96 -20.54 -9.14
C ASN A 11 -9.33 -20.81 -10.61
N PRO A 12 -9.62 -22.07 -10.99
CA PRO A 12 -10.29 -22.38 -12.23
C PRO A 12 -11.61 -21.62 -12.38
N THR A 13 -11.97 -21.20 -13.59
CA THR A 13 -13.21 -20.44 -13.86
C THR A 13 -14.50 -21.21 -13.58
N ALA A 14 -14.41 -22.54 -13.43
CA ALA A 14 -15.55 -23.39 -13.05
C ALA A 14 -15.82 -23.39 -11.54
N ASN A 15 -14.88 -22.90 -10.72
CA ASN A 15 -15.03 -22.91 -9.27
C ASN A 15 -15.97 -21.80 -8.82
N LYS A 16 -16.93 -22.16 -7.96
CA LYS A 16 -17.86 -21.21 -7.36
C LYS A 16 -17.32 -20.54 -6.11
N PHE A 17 -16.29 -21.12 -5.50
CA PHE A 17 -15.68 -20.65 -4.26
C PHE A 17 -14.17 -20.79 -4.37
N CYS A 18 -13.45 -19.93 -3.65
CA CYS A 18 -12.02 -19.99 -3.55
C CYS A 18 -11.61 -21.29 -2.85
N GLN A 19 -10.77 -22.10 -3.49
CA GLN A 19 -10.24 -23.31 -2.87
C GLN A 19 -9.32 -23.01 -1.69
N LYS A 20 -8.73 -21.81 -1.62
CA LYS A 20 -7.82 -21.46 -0.52
C LYS A 20 -8.54 -20.92 0.71
N CYS A 21 -9.50 -20.01 0.55
CA CYS A 21 -10.17 -19.31 1.66
C CYS A 21 -11.70 -19.46 1.72
N GLY A 22 -12.34 -20.10 0.73
CA GLY A 22 -13.79 -20.30 0.73
C GLY A 22 -14.62 -19.11 0.25
N THR A 23 -14.05 -17.91 0.09
CA THR A 23 -14.77 -16.75 -0.47
C THR A 23 -15.52 -17.11 -1.75
N SER A 24 -16.78 -16.71 -1.85
CA SER A 24 -17.58 -16.85 -3.08
C SER A 24 -16.85 -16.21 -4.25
N LEU A 25 -16.81 -16.92 -5.38
CA LEU A 25 -16.25 -16.45 -6.64
C LEU A 25 -17.32 -16.10 -7.68
N VAL A 26 -18.58 -16.14 -7.27
CA VAL A 26 -19.75 -15.94 -8.15
C VAL A 26 -20.74 -14.89 -7.63
N GLN A 27 -20.52 -14.39 -6.40
CA GLN A 27 -21.34 -13.40 -5.73
C GLN A 27 -20.46 -12.50 -4.85
N ASN A 28 -20.87 -11.24 -4.68
CA ASN A 28 -20.32 -10.33 -3.69
C ASN A 28 -21.00 -10.53 -2.34
N THR A 29 -20.32 -10.17 -1.26
CA THR A 29 -20.94 -10.06 0.07
C THR A 29 -21.43 -8.63 0.25
N CYS A 30 -22.70 -8.45 0.61
CA CYS A 30 -23.24 -7.12 0.90
C CYS A 30 -22.53 -6.52 2.14
N PRO A 31 -22.01 -5.29 2.09
CA PRO A 31 -21.29 -4.70 3.22
C PRO A 31 -22.17 -4.41 4.43
N GLU A 32 -23.48 -4.21 4.23
CA GLU A 32 -24.40 -3.78 5.30
C GLU A 32 -25.14 -4.93 6.00
N CYS A 33 -25.39 -6.04 5.28
CA CYS A 33 -26.17 -7.15 5.84
C CYS A 33 -25.59 -8.54 5.53
N SER A 34 -24.42 -8.59 4.89
CA SER A 34 -23.65 -9.82 4.63
C SER A 34 -24.36 -10.85 3.74
N SER A 35 -25.50 -10.49 3.15
CA SER A 35 -26.19 -11.34 2.17
C SER A 35 -25.35 -11.48 0.89
N LEU A 36 -25.36 -12.66 0.28
CA LEU A 36 -24.73 -12.88 -1.01
C LEU A 36 -25.51 -12.18 -2.14
N VAL A 37 -24.84 -11.28 -2.85
CA VAL A 37 -25.37 -10.49 -3.96
C VAL A 37 -24.76 -11.01 -5.28
N PRO A 38 -25.57 -11.51 -6.22
CA PRO A 38 -25.09 -11.88 -7.55
C PRO A 38 -24.35 -10.72 -8.25
N PHE A 39 -23.27 -11.00 -8.98
CA PHE A 39 -22.50 -9.96 -9.66
C PHE A 39 -23.28 -9.18 -10.73
N ASP A 40 -24.41 -9.70 -11.21
CA ASP A 40 -25.28 -9.02 -12.16
C ASP A 40 -26.28 -8.05 -11.48
N GLN A 41 -26.19 -7.90 -10.16
CA GLN A 41 -26.97 -6.98 -9.33
C GLN A 41 -26.05 -5.92 -8.69
N MET A 42 -26.44 -4.66 -8.80
CA MET A 42 -25.75 -3.55 -8.13
C MET A 42 -26.12 -3.47 -6.64
N ASN A 43 -27.41 -3.67 -6.33
CA ASN A 43 -27.95 -3.50 -4.99
C ASN A 43 -28.24 -4.85 -4.33
N CYS A 44 -28.03 -4.90 -3.03
CA CYS A 44 -28.45 -5.99 -2.17
C CYS A 44 -29.98 -6.14 -2.20
N GLN A 45 -30.46 -7.36 -2.45
CA GLN A 45 -31.90 -7.67 -2.48
C GLN A 45 -32.56 -7.63 -1.08
N VAL A 46 -31.76 -7.58 0.00
CA VAL A 46 -32.21 -7.61 1.39
C VAL A 46 -32.29 -6.21 2.00
N CYS A 47 -31.23 -5.41 1.89
CA CYS A 47 -31.15 -4.08 2.51
C CYS A 47 -31.01 -2.93 1.51
N ASP A 48 -31.00 -3.20 0.20
CA ASP A 48 -30.85 -2.21 -0.89
C ASP A 48 -29.51 -1.45 -0.91
N ALA A 49 -28.54 -1.84 -0.09
CA ALA A 49 -27.19 -1.28 -0.10
C ALA A 49 -26.44 -1.65 -1.40
N ILE A 50 -25.55 -0.76 -1.86
CA ILE A 50 -24.70 -1.00 -3.03
C ILE A 50 -23.68 -2.09 -2.67
N ALA A 51 -23.64 -3.16 -3.46
CA ALA A 51 -22.75 -4.30 -3.28
C ALA A 51 -22.07 -4.75 -4.59
N GLY A 52 -22.46 -4.19 -5.73
CA GLY A 52 -21.84 -4.45 -7.03
C GLY A 52 -20.51 -3.71 -7.19
N VAL A 53 -19.60 -4.29 -7.98
CA VAL A 53 -18.35 -3.62 -8.38
C VAL A 53 -18.63 -2.77 -9.61
N THR A 54 -18.47 -1.45 -9.49
CA THR A 54 -18.79 -0.52 -10.56
C THR A 54 -17.55 0.18 -11.08
N TRP A 55 -17.53 0.44 -12.39
CA TRP A 55 -16.48 1.22 -13.05
C TRP A 55 -17.08 2.42 -13.77
N TRP A 56 -16.31 3.50 -13.84
CA TRP A 56 -16.65 4.67 -14.64
C TRP A 56 -16.18 4.48 -16.08
N ALA A 57 -17.13 4.39 -17.00
CA ALA A 57 -16.89 4.19 -18.42
C ALA A 57 -16.87 5.52 -19.17
N ILE A 58 -15.82 5.74 -19.93
CA ILE A 58 -15.64 6.89 -20.83
C ILE A 58 -15.56 6.36 -22.26
N LEU A 59 -16.44 6.87 -23.12
CA LEU A 59 -16.50 6.54 -24.54
C LEU A 59 -16.16 7.80 -25.34
N SER A 60 -15.06 7.75 -26.09
CA SER A 60 -14.58 8.89 -26.89
C SER A 60 -14.53 8.51 -28.37
N ALA A 61 -14.93 9.44 -29.26
CA ALA A 61 -14.85 9.24 -30.70
C ALA A 61 -13.41 9.48 -31.22
N GLN A 62 -12.98 8.72 -32.22
CA GLN A 62 -11.62 8.84 -32.75
C GLN A 62 -11.34 10.19 -33.45
N SER A 63 -10.14 10.71 -33.22
CA SER A 63 -9.57 11.89 -33.88
C SER A 63 -9.35 11.63 -35.38
N GLY A 64 -10.32 11.96 -36.25
CA GLY A 64 -10.11 11.94 -37.71
C GLY A 64 -11.31 11.61 -38.61
N THR A 65 -12.48 11.27 -38.07
CA THR A 65 -13.67 10.93 -38.87
C THR A 65 -14.56 12.16 -39.12
N THR A 66 -14.19 12.96 -40.12
CA THR A 66 -15.05 14.02 -40.67
C THR A 66 -16.11 13.43 -41.61
N GLU A 67 -17.15 12.79 -41.10
CA GLU A 67 -18.51 12.82 -41.69
C GLU A 67 -19.55 12.39 -40.63
N PRO A 68 -20.60 13.18 -40.35
CA PRO A 68 -21.74 12.70 -39.59
C PRO A 68 -22.54 11.76 -40.49
N SER A 69 -22.25 10.46 -40.43
CA SER A 69 -23.03 9.45 -41.13
C SER A 69 -24.49 9.52 -40.63
N SER A 70 -25.37 9.79 -41.58
CA SER A 70 -26.80 10.00 -41.42
C SER A 70 -27.52 8.89 -40.64
N ALA A 71 -28.31 9.30 -39.65
CA ALA A 71 -29.61 8.71 -39.29
C ALA A 71 -29.74 7.17 -39.32
N LEU A 72 -28.85 6.46 -38.62
CA LEU A 72 -29.07 5.07 -38.22
C LEU A 72 -28.87 4.98 -36.70
N ASP A 73 -29.98 4.97 -35.96
CA ASP A 73 -30.14 4.71 -34.52
C ASP A 73 -28.86 4.75 -33.64
N ASN A 74 -28.53 5.96 -33.16
CA ASN A 74 -27.45 6.23 -32.17
C ASN A 74 -27.54 5.40 -30.87
N ALA A 75 -28.68 4.74 -30.61
CA ALA A 75 -28.87 3.84 -29.48
C ALA A 75 -28.24 2.45 -29.69
N THR A 76 -27.98 2.04 -30.93
CA THR A 76 -27.53 0.66 -31.27
C THR A 76 -26.02 0.56 -31.46
N LEU A 77 -25.32 1.68 -31.63
CA LEU A 77 -23.88 1.73 -31.95
C LEU A 77 -22.97 1.71 -30.70
N ALA A 78 -23.52 1.88 -29.50
CA ALA A 78 -22.76 2.07 -28.26
C ALA A 78 -22.84 0.92 -27.25
N THR A 79 -23.69 -0.08 -27.49
CA THR A 79 -23.93 -1.19 -26.57
C THR A 79 -23.53 -2.49 -27.21
N GLY A 80 -22.61 -3.23 -26.58
CA GLY A 80 -22.57 -4.68 -26.73
C GLY A 80 -23.98 -5.21 -26.47
N CYS A 81 -24.54 -5.97 -27.40
CA CYS A 81 -25.90 -6.51 -27.39
C CYS A 81 -26.62 -6.57 -26.01
N ASN A 82 -27.87 -6.09 -25.93
CA ASN A 82 -28.79 -6.27 -24.79
C ASN A 82 -28.36 -5.65 -23.44
N GLY A 83 -27.98 -4.37 -23.41
CA GLY A 83 -27.77 -3.63 -22.15
C GLY A 83 -26.39 -3.79 -21.52
N TYR A 84 -25.40 -4.22 -22.31
CA TYR A 84 -24.00 -4.33 -21.91
C TYR A 84 -23.13 -3.38 -22.74
N LEU A 85 -21.94 -3.04 -22.23
CA LEU A 85 -20.96 -2.24 -22.94
C LEU A 85 -20.08 -3.09 -23.87
N ASP A 86 -19.98 -4.39 -23.61
CA ASP A 86 -19.11 -5.32 -24.32
C ASP A 86 -19.85 -6.57 -24.83
N ILE A 87 -19.24 -7.27 -25.80
CA ILE A 87 -19.82 -8.49 -26.41
C ILE A 87 -19.77 -9.71 -25.49
N GLN A 88 -18.90 -9.71 -24.48
CA GLN A 88 -18.76 -10.82 -23.53
C GLN A 88 -19.82 -10.72 -22.41
N GLN A 89 -20.62 -9.66 -22.41
CA GLN A 89 -21.64 -9.36 -21.40
C GLN A 89 -21.05 -9.28 -19.98
N ARG A 90 -19.86 -8.68 -19.86
CA ARG A 90 -19.21 -8.46 -18.57
C ARG A 90 -19.67 -7.15 -17.94
N TYR A 91 -19.69 -6.06 -18.70
CA TYR A 91 -19.94 -4.71 -18.19
C TYR A 91 -21.38 -4.31 -18.47
N LYS A 92 -22.26 -4.46 -17.48
CA LYS A 92 -23.69 -4.15 -17.60
C LYS A 92 -23.94 -2.66 -17.39
N LEU A 93 -24.77 -2.06 -18.23
CA LEU A 93 -25.13 -0.65 -18.11
C LEU A 93 -26.06 -0.47 -16.91
N ILE A 94 -25.72 0.46 -16.02
CA ILE A 94 -26.55 0.84 -14.86
C ILE A 94 -27.55 1.91 -15.29
N ASP A 95 -27.05 2.94 -15.96
CA ASP A 95 -27.82 4.06 -16.48
C ASP A 95 -28.11 3.94 -17.98
N GLN A 96 -29.10 4.70 -18.45
CA GLN A 96 -29.29 4.90 -19.90
C GLN A 96 -28.10 5.69 -20.46
N LEU A 97 -27.64 5.31 -21.65
CA LEU A 97 -26.58 6.03 -22.36
C LEU A 97 -26.92 7.53 -22.47
N PRO A 98 -26.12 8.41 -21.85
CA PRO A 98 -26.38 9.83 -21.90
C PRO A 98 -26.17 10.39 -23.30
N VAL A 99 -26.79 11.55 -23.55
CA VAL A 99 -26.55 12.33 -24.77
C VAL A 99 -25.07 12.71 -24.79
N THR A 100 -24.44 12.58 -25.95
CA THR A 100 -23.06 13.02 -26.17
C THR A 100 -22.90 14.47 -25.75
N ASP A 101 -21.90 14.75 -24.93
CA ASP A 101 -21.62 16.11 -24.49
C ASP A 101 -20.98 16.95 -25.61
N ASP A 102 -20.77 18.24 -25.34
CA ASP A 102 -20.14 19.17 -26.29
C ASP A 102 -18.69 18.77 -26.67
N SER A 103 -18.07 17.85 -25.91
CA SER A 103 -16.73 17.32 -26.18
C SER A 103 -16.74 16.08 -27.08
N GLY A 104 -17.90 15.53 -27.42
CA GLY A 104 -18.03 14.32 -28.22
C GLY A 104 -17.90 13.03 -27.41
N GLU A 105 -17.85 13.13 -26.07
CA GLU A 105 -17.68 12.01 -25.17
C GLU A 105 -19.01 11.58 -24.51
N ARG A 106 -19.06 10.32 -24.07
CA ARG A 106 -20.14 9.81 -23.23
C ARG A 106 -19.56 9.16 -21.99
N GLN A 107 -20.11 9.51 -20.85
CA GLN A 107 -19.65 9.05 -19.54
C GLN A 107 -20.80 8.36 -18.81
N LEU A 108 -20.58 7.18 -18.25
CA LEU A 108 -21.60 6.43 -17.51
C LEU A 108 -20.96 5.47 -16.51
N GLN A 109 -21.73 4.99 -15.55
CA GLN A 109 -21.31 3.87 -14.71
C GLN A 109 -21.73 2.53 -15.30
N VAL A 110 -20.85 1.53 -15.16
CA VAL A 110 -21.12 0.14 -15.53
C VAL A 110 -20.86 -0.79 -14.35
N LEU A 111 -21.66 -1.85 -14.25
CA LEU A 111 -21.49 -2.93 -13.29
C LEU A 111 -20.61 -4.02 -13.91
N ASP A 112 -19.51 -4.37 -13.25
CA ASP A 112 -18.70 -5.54 -13.61
C ASP A 112 -19.38 -6.81 -13.09
N CYS A 113 -19.89 -7.63 -14.00
CA CYS A 113 -20.53 -8.89 -13.71
C CYS A 113 -19.52 -10.04 -13.48
N GLN A 114 -18.22 -9.79 -13.66
CA GLN A 114 -17.14 -10.76 -13.46
C GLN A 114 -15.91 -10.12 -12.77
N PRO A 115 -16.07 -9.50 -11.60
CA PRO A 115 -15.03 -8.68 -10.98
C PRO A 115 -13.78 -9.47 -10.57
N PHE A 116 -13.90 -10.78 -10.34
CA PHE A 116 -12.78 -11.64 -9.94
C PHE A 116 -12.05 -12.27 -11.13
N GLN A 117 -12.49 -12.00 -12.35
CA GLN A 117 -11.77 -12.36 -13.55
C GLN A 117 -10.89 -11.19 -13.97
N LEU A 118 -9.58 -11.44 -14.11
CA LEU A 118 -8.65 -10.47 -14.68
C LEU A 118 -9.20 -9.93 -16.00
N SER A 119 -9.17 -8.60 -16.15
CA SER A 119 -9.45 -7.94 -17.41
C SER A 119 -8.38 -8.29 -18.45
N LEU A 120 -8.67 -8.08 -19.73
CA LEU A 120 -7.68 -8.31 -20.77
C LEU A 120 -6.46 -7.39 -20.58
N LEU A 121 -6.71 -6.13 -20.24
CA LEU A 121 -5.65 -5.16 -20.00
C LEU A 121 -4.77 -5.58 -18.81
N GLU A 122 -5.37 -5.97 -17.68
CA GLU A 122 -4.65 -6.44 -16.50
C GLU A 122 -3.78 -7.68 -16.83
N ALA A 123 -4.32 -8.61 -17.62
CA ALA A 123 -3.57 -9.80 -18.05
C ALA A 123 -2.39 -9.47 -18.99
N LEU A 124 -2.55 -8.47 -19.86
CA LEU A 124 -1.48 -8.01 -20.76
C LEU A 124 -0.35 -7.31 -20.01
N VAL A 125 -0.69 -6.48 -19.01
CA VAL A 125 0.29 -5.80 -18.14
C VAL A 125 1.13 -6.83 -17.37
N LEU A 126 0.51 -7.83 -16.76
CA LEU A 126 1.22 -8.91 -16.05
C LEU A 126 2.17 -9.71 -16.96
N GLN A 127 1.87 -9.82 -18.27
CA GLN A 127 2.77 -10.48 -19.22
C GLN A 127 4.01 -9.63 -19.54
N GLN A 128 3.94 -8.29 -19.52
CA GLN A 128 5.12 -7.44 -19.70
C GLN A 128 6.14 -7.67 -18.59
N ASP A 129 5.71 -7.60 -17.34
CA ASP A 129 6.56 -7.79 -16.16
C ASP A 129 7.28 -9.16 -16.17
N SER A 130 6.59 -10.19 -16.67
CA SER A 130 7.14 -11.55 -16.79
C SER A 130 8.15 -11.74 -17.93
N ASN A 131 8.04 -10.96 -19.01
CA ASN A 131 8.95 -11.07 -20.17
C ASN A 131 10.22 -10.23 -19.97
N GLU A 132 10.15 -9.12 -19.24
CA GLU A 132 11.33 -8.33 -18.86
C GLU A 132 12.24 -9.10 -17.89
N THR A 133 11.67 -9.93 -17.00
CA THR A 133 12.45 -10.79 -16.10
C THR A 133 13.12 -11.99 -16.79
N ALA A 134 12.71 -12.37 -18.01
CA ALA A 134 13.24 -13.53 -18.73
C ALA A 134 14.42 -13.23 -19.70
N SER A 135 14.76 -11.95 -19.91
CA SER A 135 15.79 -11.51 -20.86
C SER A 135 17.02 -10.91 -20.17
N GLN A 136 17.66 -11.64 -19.26
CA GLN A 136 18.95 -11.23 -18.69
C GLN A 136 20.12 -11.73 -19.57
N ASN A 137 20.61 -10.84 -20.43
CA ASN A 137 21.98 -10.86 -20.95
C ASN A 137 22.69 -9.62 -20.35
N PRO A 138 23.70 -9.77 -19.46
CA PRO A 138 24.20 -8.68 -18.62
C PRO A 138 25.20 -7.75 -19.32
N ALA A 139 25.05 -7.48 -20.62
CA ALA A 139 26.02 -6.70 -21.40
C ALA A 139 25.41 -5.89 -22.56
N LEU A 140 24.19 -5.40 -22.41
CA LEU A 140 23.60 -4.39 -23.31
C LEU A 140 23.00 -3.28 -22.45
N GLU A 141 23.48 -2.07 -22.71
CA GLU A 141 23.15 -0.82 -22.03
C GLU A 141 21.64 -0.54 -22.00
N PHE A 142 21.17 -0.04 -20.86
CA PHE A 142 19.79 0.41 -20.65
C PHE A 142 19.51 1.68 -21.47
N ASN A 143 19.12 1.52 -22.74
CA ASN A 143 18.23 2.50 -23.35
C ASN A 143 16.90 2.40 -22.60
N THR A 144 16.58 3.37 -21.74
CA THR A 144 15.19 3.59 -21.34
C THR A 144 14.43 3.83 -22.63
N PRO A 145 13.42 3.03 -22.96
CA PRO A 145 12.53 3.43 -24.01
C PRO A 145 11.87 4.72 -23.52
N GLY A 146 12.01 5.84 -24.24
CA GLY A 146 11.19 7.03 -23.99
C GLY A 146 9.70 6.66 -24.04
N ALA A 147 8.79 7.62 -23.87
CA ALA A 147 7.35 7.37 -24.12
C ALA A 147 7.15 6.56 -25.42
N GLU A 148 7.99 6.81 -26.44
CA GLU A 148 8.09 6.03 -27.68
C GLU A 148 8.31 4.52 -27.52
N GLY A 149 9.21 4.03 -26.65
CA GLY A 149 9.45 2.58 -26.57
C GLY A 149 8.55 1.84 -25.56
N TRP A 150 7.96 2.55 -24.59
CA TRP A 150 6.77 2.05 -23.89
C TRP A 150 5.62 1.93 -24.88
N THR A 151 5.40 2.97 -25.71
CA THR A 151 4.39 2.99 -26.76
C THR A 151 4.59 1.85 -27.75
N ASP A 152 5.81 1.55 -28.20
CA ASP A 152 6.11 0.45 -29.12
C ASP A 152 5.79 -0.92 -28.50
N SER A 153 6.17 -1.14 -27.23
CA SER A 153 5.90 -2.38 -26.51
C SER A 153 4.39 -2.58 -26.25
N MET A 154 3.70 -1.50 -25.86
CA MET A 154 2.25 -1.50 -25.64
C MET A 154 1.47 -1.66 -26.95
N ASN A 155 1.94 -1.06 -28.05
CA ASN A 155 1.38 -1.25 -29.39
C ASN A 155 1.53 -2.70 -29.86
N ALA A 156 2.67 -3.37 -29.56
CA ALA A 156 2.86 -4.78 -29.84
C ALA A 156 1.88 -5.68 -29.07
N LEU A 157 1.45 -5.25 -27.88
CA LEU A 157 0.41 -5.90 -27.07
C LEU A 157 -1.01 -5.43 -27.40
N ALA A 158 -1.17 -4.56 -28.40
CA ALA A 158 -2.44 -3.97 -28.82
C ALA A 158 -3.19 -3.21 -27.71
N ILE A 159 -2.47 -2.60 -26.76
CA ILE A 159 -3.05 -1.72 -25.74
C ILE A 159 -3.50 -0.40 -26.40
N PRO A 160 -4.77 0.03 -26.24
CA PRO A 160 -5.26 1.28 -26.81
C PRO A 160 -4.47 2.51 -26.33
N GLU A 161 -4.20 3.46 -27.24
CA GLU A 161 -3.44 4.70 -26.97
C GLU A 161 -3.99 5.48 -25.76
N VAL A 162 -5.32 5.55 -25.60
CA VAL A 162 -5.97 6.22 -24.46
C VAL A 162 -5.67 5.59 -23.09
N ALA A 163 -5.26 4.31 -23.07
CA ALA A 163 -4.96 3.56 -21.85
C ALA A 163 -3.46 3.58 -21.51
N GLN A 164 -2.59 3.80 -22.49
CA GLN A 164 -1.14 3.77 -22.33
C GLN A 164 -0.62 4.69 -21.22
N PRO A 165 -1.03 5.98 -21.11
CA PRO A 165 -0.51 6.83 -20.04
C PRO A 165 -0.96 6.35 -18.66
N TYR A 166 -2.14 5.74 -18.53
CA TYR A 166 -2.53 5.13 -17.27
C TYR A 166 -1.67 3.91 -16.96
N VAL A 167 -1.48 2.99 -17.91
CA VAL A 167 -0.66 1.80 -17.67
C VAL A 167 0.77 2.17 -17.27
N ALA A 168 1.36 3.13 -17.98
CA ALA A 168 2.74 3.55 -17.72
C ALA A 168 2.89 4.32 -16.40
N LEU A 169 1.97 5.23 -16.09
CA LEU A 169 2.10 6.13 -14.94
C LEU A 169 1.43 5.62 -13.66
N ASN A 170 0.51 4.66 -13.74
CA ASN A 170 -0.26 4.23 -12.57
C ASN A 170 0.59 3.47 -11.54
N HIS A 171 1.75 2.92 -11.92
CA HIS A 171 2.68 2.39 -10.91
C HIS A 171 3.25 3.53 -10.03
N ASP A 172 3.71 4.61 -10.66
CA ASP A 172 4.45 5.69 -10.01
C ASP A 172 3.54 6.76 -9.38
N LEU A 173 2.38 6.99 -9.97
CA LEU A 173 1.48 8.09 -9.61
C LEU A 173 0.19 7.60 -8.93
N TYR A 174 0.07 6.34 -8.53
CA TYR A 174 -1.06 5.89 -7.73
C TYR A 174 -0.81 6.19 -6.23
N PRO A 175 -1.75 6.81 -5.48
CA PRO A 175 -3.16 7.01 -5.81
C PRO A 175 -3.51 8.32 -6.53
N VAL A 176 -2.57 9.19 -6.88
CA VAL A 176 -2.88 10.47 -7.56
C VAL A 176 -3.65 10.29 -8.86
N LEU A 177 -3.31 9.28 -9.68
CA LEU A 177 -4.09 8.87 -10.86
C LEU A 177 -5.14 7.80 -10.50
N PRO A 178 -6.31 7.79 -11.18
CA PRO A 178 -7.30 6.73 -11.02
C PRO A 178 -6.79 5.40 -11.54
N ALA A 179 -7.13 4.33 -10.83
CA ALA A 179 -6.83 2.99 -11.32
C ALA A 179 -7.57 2.74 -12.64
N ILE A 180 -6.83 2.25 -13.65
CA ILE A 180 -7.40 1.77 -14.91
C ILE A 180 -7.73 0.30 -14.79
N HIS A 181 -8.98 -0.07 -15.10
CA HIS A 181 -9.41 -1.46 -15.07
C HIS A 181 -9.27 -2.14 -16.43
N ASN A 182 -9.79 -1.52 -17.48
CA ASN A 182 -9.76 -2.10 -18.83
C ASN A 182 -9.91 -1.01 -19.90
N SER A 183 -9.47 -1.33 -21.11
CA SER A 183 -9.69 -0.50 -22.30
C SER A 183 -9.71 -1.33 -23.57
N TRP A 184 -10.58 -0.98 -24.51
CA TRP A 184 -10.65 -1.62 -25.82
C TRP A 184 -11.23 -0.67 -26.87
N LYS A 185 -11.03 -1.05 -28.14
CA LYS A 185 -11.62 -0.36 -29.29
C LYS A 185 -12.89 -1.07 -29.74
N TRP A 186 -13.95 -0.32 -30.00
CA TRP A 186 -15.20 -0.85 -30.56
C TRP A 186 -15.74 0.09 -31.63
N HIS A 187 -15.74 -0.37 -32.89
CA HIS A 187 -16.01 0.47 -34.07
C HIS A 187 -15.06 1.69 -34.07
N ASP A 188 -15.60 2.91 -34.19
CA ASP A 188 -14.85 4.17 -34.23
C ASP A 188 -14.76 4.86 -32.84
N GLN A 189 -14.88 4.08 -31.76
CA GLN A 189 -14.83 4.58 -30.38
C GLN A 189 -13.78 3.85 -29.54
N ASP A 190 -13.08 4.63 -28.72
CA ASP A 190 -12.23 4.12 -27.66
C ASP A 190 -13.04 4.07 -26.36
N ILE A 191 -12.98 2.93 -25.67
CA ILE A 191 -13.67 2.70 -24.40
C ILE A 191 -12.63 2.55 -23.30
N LEU A 192 -12.82 3.28 -22.22
CA LEU A 192 -11.94 3.30 -21.06
C LEU A 192 -12.75 3.10 -19.77
N LEU A 193 -12.33 2.16 -18.92
CA LEU A 193 -12.93 1.91 -17.61
C LEU A 193 -11.96 2.33 -16.50
N LEU A 194 -12.38 3.30 -15.68
CA LEU A 194 -11.60 3.90 -14.60
C LEU A 194 -12.31 3.76 -13.25
N GLU A 195 -11.52 3.83 -12.17
CA GLU A 195 -12.00 4.08 -10.82
C GLU A 195 -12.88 5.34 -10.76
N ASP A 196 -14.05 5.26 -10.11
CA ASP A 196 -14.91 6.42 -9.91
C ASP A 196 -14.46 7.23 -8.68
N ARG A 197 -14.01 8.46 -8.95
CA ARG A 197 -13.52 9.42 -7.94
C ARG A 197 -14.48 10.55 -7.66
N SER A 198 -15.74 10.43 -8.07
CA SER A 198 -16.78 11.45 -7.83
C SER A 198 -17.09 11.67 -6.35
N HIS A 199 -16.79 10.68 -5.49
CA HIS A 199 -16.96 10.76 -4.04
C HIS A 199 -15.93 11.67 -3.35
N PHE A 200 -14.76 11.90 -3.96
CA PHE A 200 -13.80 12.87 -3.45
C PHE A 200 -14.28 14.30 -3.73
N PRO A 201 -14.13 15.24 -2.78
CA PRO A 201 -14.48 16.64 -3.01
C PRO A 201 -13.56 17.27 -4.07
N LEU A 202 -14.08 18.30 -4.75
CA LEU A 202 -13.25 19.12 -5.63
C LEU A 202 -12.16 19.80 -4.81
N LEU A 203 -10.94 19.89 -5.36
CA LEU A 203 -9.85 20.61 -4.72
C LEU A 203 -10.26 22.04 -4.35
N MET A 204 -10.98 22.72 -5.26
CA MET A 204 -11.43 24.09 -5.02
C MET A 204 -12.47 24.21 -3.91
N ASP A 205 -13.32 23.20 -3.71
CA ASP A 205 -14.28 23.20 -2.60
C ASP A 205 -13.54 23.13 -1.25
N VAL A 206 -12.52 22.26 -1.16
CA VAL A 206 -11.68 22.13 0.05
C VAL A 206 -10.81 23.37 0.26
N TRP A 207 -10.24 23.90 -0.82
CA TRP A 207 -9.39 25.09 -0.77
C TRP A 207 -10.16 26.33 -0.26
N CYS A 208 -11.41 26.48 -0.67
CA CYS A 208 -12.28 27.62 -0.33
C CYS A 208 -13.09 27.42 0.96
N ASP A 209 -13.03 26.24 1.58
CA ASP A 209 -13.75 25.92 2.81
C ASP A 209 -13.40 26.94 3.92
N GLN A 210 -14.39 27.70 4.36
CA GLN A 210 -14.22 28.74 5.38
C GLN A 210 -14.16 28.18 6.79
N GLU A 211 -14.64 26.96 7.03
CA GLU A 211 -14.62 26.29 8.33
C GLU A 211 -13.30 25.56 8.57
N ARG A 212 -12.76 24.88 7.55
CA ARG A 212 -11.44 24.22 7.61
C ARG A 212 -10.28 25.17 7.31
N PHE A 213 -10.48 26.10 6.39
CA PHE A 213 -9.49 27.05 5.84
C PHE A 213 -8.06 26.50 5.80
N PRO A 214 -7.69 25.68 4.80
CA PRO A 214 -6.42 24.96 4.81
C PRO A 214 -5.23 25.93 4.97
N PRO A 215 -4.22 25.59 5.80
CA PRO A 215 -3.04 26.42 6.00
C PRO A 215 -2.37 26.79 4.67
N LEU A 216 -1.70 27.93 4.61
CA LEU A 216 -0.99 28.34 3.38
C LEU A 216 0.08 27.31 2.97
N LEU A 217 0.69 26.63 3.94
CA LEU A 217 1.63 25.54 3.69
C LEU A 217 0.99 24.39 2.91
N GLN A 218 -0.27 24.05 3.22
CA GLN A 218 -1.02 23.03 2.49
C GLN A 218 -1.32 23.45 1.05
N VAL A 219 -1.65 24.73 0.86
CA VAL A 219 -1.83 25.29 -0.49
C VAL A 219 -0.54 25.20 -1.30
N LEU A 220 0.60 25.54 -0.70
CA LEU A 220 1.91 25.42 -1.36
C LEU A 220 2.25 23.97 -1.71
N GLN A 221 1.87 23.02 -0.84
CA GLN A 221 2.02 21.59 -1.11
C GLN A 221 1.21 21.16 -2.34
N TRP A 222 -0.05 21.57 -2.47
CA TRP A 222 -0.84 21.26 -3.68
C TRP A 222 -0.24 21.89 -4.93
N LEU A 223 0.27 23.12 -4.87
CA LEU A 223 0.98 23.72 -6.01
C LEU A 223 2.21 22.90 -6.40
N TYR A 224 2.97 22.42 -5.41
CA TYR A 224 4.12 21.54 -5.63
C TYR A 224 3.69 20.25 -6.35
N GLU A 225 2.67 19.56 -5.84
CA GLU A 225 2.11 18.33 -6.42
C GLU A 225 1.61 18.54 -7.85
N MET A 226 0.99 19.69 -8.15
CA MET A 226 0.62 20.05 -9.51
C MET A 226 1.83 20.15 -10.45
N THR A 227 3.00 20.57 -9.97
CA THR A 227 4.23 20.57 -10.78
C THR A 227 4.86 19.19 -10.94
N GLU A 228 4.68 18.28 -9.99
CA GLU A 228 5.03 16.85 -10.14
C GLU A 228 4.23 16.22 -11.27
N LEU A 229 2.91 16.40 -11.22
CA LEU A 229 2.03 15.93 -12.27
C LEU A 229 2.32 16.57 -13.63
N TRP A 230 2.59 17.87 -13.66
CA TRP A 230 2.92 18.56 -14.91
C TRP A 230 4.09 17.90 -15.64
N HIS A 231 5.16 17.60 -14.92
CA HIS A 231 6.36 17.00 -15.48
C HIS A 231 6.12 15.56 -15.93
N ALA A 232 5.48 14.74 -15.08
CA ALA A 232 5.21 13.34 -15.41
C ALA A 232 4.24 13.16 -16.60
N LEU A 233 3.32 14.12 -16.81
CA LEU A 233 2.32 14.07 -17.88
C LEU A 233 2.82 14.65 -19.22
N GLU A 234 3.97 15.32 -19.24
CA GLU A 234 4.53 15.95 -20.44
C GLU A 234 4.87 14.96 -21.57
N PRO A 235 5.58 13.84 -21.31
CA PRO A 235 5.91 12.86 -22.35
C PRO A 235 4.68 12.23 -23.00
N TRP A 236 3.57 12.19 -22.26
CA TRP A 236 2.28 11.63 -22.67
C TRP A 236 1.31 12.66 -23.23
N GLN A 237 1.75 13.93 -23.36
CA GLN A 237 0.91 15.05 -23.80
C GLN A 237 -0.42 15.15 -23.02
N CYS A 238 -0.37 14.97 -21.70
CA CYS A 238 -1.55 14.95 -20.83
C CYS A 238 -1.57 16.10 -19.79
N GLN A 239 -0.75 17.14 -19.95
CA GLN A 239 -0.62 18.25 -18.98
C GLN A 239 -1.93 19.01 -18.78
N GLN A 240 -2.83 19.01 -19.78
CA GLN A 240 -4.18 19.58 -19.66
C GLN A 240 -4.94 19.04 -18.44
N SER A 241 -4.65 17.81 -18.00
CA SER A 241 -5.29 17.18 -16.83
C SER A 241 -5.18 18.02 -15.56
N VAL A 242 -4.08 18.74 -15.37
CA VAL A 242 -3.81 19.57 -14.19
C VAL A 242 -4.45 20.98 -14.31
N LEU A 243 -4.83 21.38 -15.53
CA LEU A 243 -5.41 22.70 -15.80
C LEU A 243 -6.94 22.74 -15.65
N ILE A 244 -7.61 21.59 -15.63
CA ILE A 244 -9.07 21.50 -15.53
C ILE A 244 -9.47 21.45 -14.06
N SER A 245 -10.03 22.54 -13.52
CA SER A 245 -10.41 22.61 -12.10
C SER A 245 -11.40 21.54 -11.68
N SER A 246 -12.35 21.19 -12.55
CA SER A 246 -13.31 20.10 -12.30
C SER A 246 -12.71 18.70 -12.38
N ASN A 247 -11.42 18.57 -12.74
CA ASN A 247 -10.68 17.31 -12.72
C ASN A 247 -9.86 17.14 -11.43
N LEU A 248 -9.53 18.23 -10.75
CA LEU A 248 -8.74 18.22 -9.52
C LEU A 248 -9.63 17.84 -8.33
N ARG A 249 -9.18 16.84 -7.58
CA ARG A 249 -9.81 16.33 -6.36
C ARG A 249 -8.84 16.44 -5.19
N ALA A 250 -9.37 16.43 -3.98
CA ALA A 250 -8.56 16.39 -2.77
C ALA A 250 -8.98 15.20 -1.91
N ASP A 251 -8.01 14.44 -1.42
CA ASP A 251 -8.27 13.52 -0.31
C ASP A 251 -8.36 14.35 0.97
N ALA A 252 -9.58 14.50 1.51
CA ALA A 252 -9.80 15.28 2.72
C ALA A 252 -9.22 14.64 4.00
N GLU A 253 -8.77 13.38 3.93
CA GLU A 253 -8.18 12.68 5.06
C GLU A 253 -6.65 12.75 5.06
N ASP A 254 -6.01 12.80 3.89
CA ASP A 254 -4.55 12.82 3.72
C ASP A 254 -4.00 14.13 3.15
N ASP A 255 -4.88 15.08 2.83
CA ASP A 255 -4.56 16.38 2.23
C ASP A 255 -3.79 16.29 0.89
N THR A 256 -3.95 15.20 0.13
CA THR A 256 -3.25 14.97 -1.14
C THR A 256 -4.08 15.38 -2.37
N LEU A 257 -3.39 15.86 -3.41
CA LEU A 257 -3.98 16.10 -4.72
C LEU A 257 -4.29 14.80 -5.45
N LEU A 258 -5.48 14.69 -6.02
CA LEU A 258 -5.92 13.57 -6.86
C LEU A 258 -6.44 14.08 -8.21
N LEU A 259 -6.29 13.29 -9.28
CA LEU A 259 -6.95 13.51 -10.55
C LEU A 259 -8.16 12.58 -10.71
N GLN A 260 -9.23 13.10 -11.31
CA GLN A 260 -10.40 12.29 -11.69
C GLN A 260 -10.12 11.45 -12.95
N ARG A 261 -9.41 12.03 -13.95
CA ARG A 261 -8.91 11.34 -15.15
C ARG A 261 -7.76 12.10 -15.81
N LEU A 262 -7.16 11.48 -16.82
CA LEU A 262 -6.25 12.12 -17.77
C LEU A 262 -7.00 12.70 -18.97
N TYR A 263 -6.54 13.87 -19.42
CA TYR A 263 -6.99 14.56 -20.61
C TYR A 263 -5.80 14.76 -21.54
N ALA A 264 -5.95 14.33 -22.80
CA ALA A 264 -5.00 14.66 -23.85
C ALA A 264 -4.97 16.17 -24.09
N ASN A 265 -3.78 16.69 -24.40
CA ASN A 265 -3.60 18.08 -24.78
C ASN A 265 -4.33 18.40 -26.09
N PRO A 266 -4.74 19.66 -26.31
CA PRO A 266 -5.45 20.03 -27.52
C PRO A 266 -4.52 19.86 -28.75
N PRO A 267 -5.04 19.32 -29.87
CA PRO A 267 -4.22 19.06 -31.05
C PRO A 267 -3.57 20.35 -31.57
N GLY A 268 -2.25 20.34 -31.70
CA GLY A 268 -1.47 21.47 -32.20
C GLY A 268 -1.21 22.59 -31.18
N GLN A 269 -1.57 22.41 -29.91
CA GLN A 269 -1.27 23.38 -28.84
C GLN A 269 -0.17 22.86 -27.92
N LEU A 270 0.93 23.62 -27.82
CA LEU A 270 1.98 23.38 -26.83
C LEU A 270 1.57 24.02 -25.51
N LEU A 271 1.34 23.19 -24.48
CA LEU A 271 1.13 23.67 -23.12
C LEU A 271 2.48 23.93 -22.45
N THR A 272 2.54 25.00 -21.68
CA THR A 272 3.76 25.50 -21.01
C THR A 272 3.42 25.94 -19.59
N LEU A 273 4.44 26.13 -18.75
CA LEU A 273 4.26 26.59 -17.35
C LEU A 273 3.48 27.90 -17.24
N HIS A 274 3.48 28.75 -18.26
CA HIS A 274 2.60 29.92 -18.34
C HIS A 274 1.13 29.55 -18.12
N HIS A 275 0.66 28.47 -18.73
CA HIS A 275 -0.73 28.00 -18.59
C HIS A 275 -1.01 27.51 -17.16
N LEU A 276 -0.04 26.85 -16.53
CA LEU A 276 -0.12 26.43 -15.13
C LEU A 276 -0.19 27.64 -14.19
N GLY A 277 0.68 28.63 -14.38
CA GLY A 277 0.67 29.88 -13.60
C GLY A 277 -0.65 30.65 -13.72
N LYS A 278 -1.19 30.74 -14.94
CA LYS A 278 -2.51 31.34 -15.18
C LYS A 278 -3.62 30.60 -14.43
N GLN A 279 -3.58 29.26 -14.43
CA GLN A 279 -4.56 28.46 -13.70
C GLN A 279 -4.45 28.66 -12.19
N TRP A 280 -3.23 28.70 -11.65
CA TRP A 280 -3.01 28.99 -10.24
C TRP A 280 -3.54 30.37 -9.85
N GLN A 281 -3.30 31.40 -10.66
CA GLN A 281 -3.88 32.72 -10.40
C GLN A 281 -5.41 32.72 -10.38
N ALA A 282 -6.05 31.98 -11.30
CA ALA A 282 -7.50 31.84 -11.31
C ALA A 282 -8.02 31.18 -10.01
N MET A 283 -7.38 30.09 -9.58
CA MET A 283 -7.73 29.40 -8.33
C MET A 283 -7.56 30.31 -7.10
N PHE A 284 -6.46 31.07 -7.03
CA PHE A 284 -6.25 32.02 -5.94
C PHE A 284 -7.29 33.16 -5.94
N ALA A 285 -7.63 33.69 -7.11
CA ALA A 285 -8.66 34.73 -7.23
C ALA A 285 -10.04 34.23 -6.77
N GLU A 286 -10.40 33.01 -7.15
CA GLU A 286 -11.65 32.36 -6.73
C GLU A 286 -11.69 32.12 -5.21
N SER A 287 -10.56 31.76 -4.61
CA SER A 287 -10.47 31.50 -3.17
C SER A 287 -10.66 32.72 -2.26
N GLN A 288 -10.57 33.94 -2.80
CA GLN A 288 -10.65 35.21 -2.06
C GLN A 288 -9.67 35.30 -0.86
N ARG A 289 -8.59 34.51 -0.85
CA ARG A 289 -7.60 34.49 0.22
C ARG A 289 -6.75 35.76 0.21
N THR A 290 -6.35 36.21 1.40
CA THR A 290 -5.31 37.24 1.53
C THR A 290 -3.98 36.67 1.04
N GLN A 291 -3.52 37.14 -0.11
CA GLN A 291 -2.25 36.69 -0.67
C GLN A 291 -1.08 37.31 0.09
N LEU A 292 -0.13 36.49 0.52
CA LEU A 292 1.17 36.99 0.96
C LEU A 292 2.00 37.38 -0.26
N GLU A 293 2.82 38.41 -0.10
CA GLU A 293 3.65 38.95 -1.19
C GLU A 293 4.56 37.89 -1.85
N PRO A 294 5.22 36.98 -1.10
CA PRO A 294 6.07 35.94 -1.72
C PRO A 294 5.29 34.98 -2.63
N VAL A 295 4.06 34.64 -2.25
CA VAL A 295 3.17 33.77 -3.04
C VAL A 295 2.67 34.51 -4.28
N SER A 296 2.28 35.78 -4.12
CA SER A 296 1.84 36.62 -5.24
C SER A 296 2.94 36.74 -6.30
N GLN A 297 4.19 36.92 -5.86
CA GLN A 297 5.33 37.00 -6.76
C GLN A 297 5.62 35.66 -7.45
N LEU A 298 5.55 34.53 -6.74
CA LEU A 298 5.65 33.20 -7.35
C LEU A 298 4.64 33.02 -8.48
N LEU A 299 3.36 33.33 -8.23
CA LEU A 299 2.29 33.17 -9.23
C LEU A 299 2.53 34.03 -10.48
N ALA A 300 3.02 35.27 -10.29
CA ALA A 300 3.37 36.15 -11.39
C ALA A 300 4.61 35.65 -12.15
N ASP A 301 5.64 35.17 -11.46
CA ASP A 301 6.88 34.69 -12.07
C ASP A 301 6.66 33.44 -12.95
N VAL A 302 5.72 32.57 -12.55
CA VAL A 302 5.32 31.39 -13.35
C VAL A 302 4.50 31.81 -14.56
N GLU A 303 3.53 32.72 -14.39
CA GLU A 303 2.70 33.20 -15.50
C GLU A 303 3.56 33.98 -16.51
N ASP A 304 4.38 34.93 -16.11
CA ASP A 304 5.16 35.77 -17.03
C ASP A 304 6.32 35.00 -17.70
N GLY A 305 6.53 33.73 -17.33
CA GLY A 305 7.58 32.88 -17.88
C GLY A 305 9.00 33.24 -17.38
N THR A 306 9.07 33.95 -16.25
CA THR A 306 10.33 34.22 -15.53
C THR A 306 10.92 32.89 -15.03
N LEU A 307 10.07 32.01 -14.49
CA LEU A 307 10.42 30.64 -14.12
C LEU A 307 10.18 29.70 -15.30
N LYS A 308 11.26 29.27 -15.96
CA LYS A 308 11.21 28.50 -17.21
C LYS A 308 11.19 26.99 -17.03
N THR A 309 11.60 26.49 -15.87
CA THR A 309 11.71 25.04 -15.61
C THR A 309 10.89 24.66 -14.38
N VAL A 310 10.38 23.43 -14.38
CA VAL A 310 9.61 22.87 -13.26
C VAL A 310 10.44 22.93 -11.97
N ASN A 311 11.72 22.56 -12.03
CA ASN A 311 12.62 22.59 -10.87
C ASN A 311 12.76 24.00 -10.28
N ALA A 312 12.85 25.04 -11.11
CA ALA A 312 12.94 26.42 -10.63
C ALA A 312 11.65 26.84 -9.88
N VAL A 313 10.48 26.38 -10.34
CA VAL A 313 9.20 26.61 -9.67
C VAL A 313 9.17 25.90 -8.31
N ARG A 314 9.56 24.63 -8.26
CA ARG A 314 9.60 23.83 -7.03
C ARG A 314 10.52 24.44 -5.97
N SER A 315 11.76 24.78 -6.34
CA SER A 315 12.70 25.43 -5.40
C SER A 315 12.17 26.76 -4.87
N ARG A 316 11.37 27.49 -5.66
CA ARG A 316 10.74 28.73 -5.19
C ARG A 316 9.60 28.46 -4.21
N ILE A 317 8.78 27.43 -4.44
CA ILE A 317 7.73 27.00 -3.52
C ILE A 317 8.34 26.60 -2.17
N GLU A 318 9.39 25.78 -2.19
CA GLU A 318 10.11 25.33 -0.99
C GLU A 318 10.67 26.50 -0.18
N ALA A 319 11.34 27.46 -0.84
CA ALA A 319 11.87 28.65 -0.17
C ALA A 319 10.78 29.50 0.51
N ILE A 320 9.58 29.57 -0.09
CA ILE A 320 8.44 30.27 0.52
C ILE A 320 7.91 29.46 1.71
N ALA A 321 7.77 28.15 1.56
CA ALA A 321 7.32 27.26 2.62
C ALA A 321 8.23 27.35 3.86
N ASP A 322 9.54 27.36 3.68
CA ASP A 322 10.53 27.51 4.75
C ASP A 322 10.36 28.85 5.50
N SER A 323 10.11 29.94 4.77
CA SER A 323 9.93 31.28 5.36
C SER A 323 8.67 31.42 6.22
N LEU A 324 7.70 30.52 6.06
CA LEU A 324 6.43 30.53 6.78
C LEU A 324 6.48 29.70 8.08
N GLN A 325 7.59 29.01 8.35
CA GLN A 325 7.76 28.24 9.58
C GLN A 325 8.14 29.14 10.77
N PRO A 326 7.60 28.91 11.98
CA PRO A 326 7.95 29.69 13.15
C PRO A 326 9.42 29.49 13.58
N ASP A 327 10.12 30.58 13.88
CA ASP A 327 11.48 30.60 14.42
C ASP A 327 11.61 29.75 15.70
N THR A 328 12.16 28.54 15.60
CA THR A 328 12.57 27.72 16.75
C THR A 328 14.03 27.95 17.12
N SER A 329 14.43 29.21 17.23
CA SER A 329 15.72 29.55 17.87
C SER A 329 15.52 29.61 19.39
N PRO A 330 16.24 28.82 20.21
CA PRO A 330 16.22 29.03 21.66
C PRO A 330 16.82 30.40 21.99
N PRO A 331 16.30 31.13 22.99
CA PRO A 331 16.81 32.46 23.32
C PRO A 331 18.24 32.36 23.86
N THR A 332 19.19 32.89 23.10
CA THR A 332 20.60 32.99 23.50
C THR A 332 20.72 33.93 24.71
N GLN A 333 20.94 33.39 25.91
CA GLN A 333 21.36 34.19 27.06
C GLN A 333 22.88 34.47 26.98
N PRO A 334 23.36 35.68 27.35
CA PRO A 334 24.79 35.96 27.37
C PRO A 334 25.46 35.29 28.58
N LEU A 335 26.46 34.45 28.33
CA LEU A 335 27.34 33.89 29.37
C LEU A 335 28.40 34.93 29.77
N GLU A 336 28.39 35.35 31.03
CA GLU A 336 29.52 36.03 31.67
C GLU A 336 30.60 35.02 32.13
N PRO A 337 31.89 35.40 32.16
CA PRO A 337 33.01 34.46 32.31
C PRO A 337 33.53 34.37 33.75
N LEU A 338 33.84 33.15 34.23
CA LEU A 338 34.69 32.94 35.42
C LEU A 338 35.69 31.78 35.25
N ILE A 339 36.94 32.17 34.93
CA ILE A 339 38.24 31.80 35.54
C ILE A 339 38.69 30.32 35.60
N HIS A 340 39.88 30.07 35.01
CA HIS A 340 40.69 28.84 34.96
C HIS A 340 41.27 28.35 36.31
N PRO A 341 41.95 27.17 36.39
CA PRO A 341 43.37 27.07 36.00
C PRO A 341 43.83 25.75 35.30
N VAL A 342 44.48 25.96 34.17
CA VAL A 342 45.65 25.31 33.52
C VAL A 342 46.37 24.12 34.22
N ALA A 343 46.64 23.07 33.41
CA ALA A 343 47.89 22.28 33.42
C ALA A 343 48.16 21.78 31.98
N ALA A 344 49.05 22.45 31.23
CA ALA A 344 50.45 22.08 31.00
C ALA A 344 50.66 20.92 30.00
N ALA A 345 50.81 21.27 28.73
CA ALA A 345 51.52 20.47 27.73
C ALA A 345 53.01 20.87 27.70
N PRO A 346 53.87 20.05 27.08
CA PRO A 346 54.93 20.61 26.27
C PRO A 346 54.86 20.11 24.82
N ASN A 347 54.94 21.09 23.91
CA ASN A 347 55.34 20.94 22.52
C ASN A 347 56.79 20.42 22.42
N LEU A 348 57.14 19.73 21.34
CA LEU A 348 57.93 20.34 20.26
C LEU A 348 58.22 19.37 19.09
N ASN A 349 58.13 19.94 17.89
CA ASN A 349 58.69 19.50 16.62
C ASN A 349 60.15 19.04 16.71
N ASN A 350 60.56 18.06 15.90
CA ASN A 350 61.34 18.24 14.64
C ASN A 350 62.33 17.10 14.34
N LEU A 351 62.45 16.84 13.02
CA LEU A 351 63.65 16.46 12.24
C LEU A 351 64.13 14.99 12.16
N ASN A 352 64.00 14.49 10.92
CA ASN A 352 64.99 13.79 10.07
C ASN A 352 65.59 12.44 10.52
N GLY A 353 65.24 11.40 9.75
CA GLY A 353 66.18 10.86 8.76
C GLY A 353 66.87 9.51 9.05
N ILE A 354 66.76 8.63 8.04
CA ILE A 354 67.78 7.72 7.49
C ILE A 354 67.73 6.22 7.92
N THR A 355 67.72 5.40 6.87
CA THR A 355 68.19 4.00 6.66
C THR A 355 67.32 2.78 7.00
N ASP A 356 66.86 2.16 5.91
CA ASP A 356 66.69 0.71 5.62
C ASP A 356 68.01 -0.08 5.84
N PRO A 357 68.05 -1.44 5.96
CA PRO A 357 67.75 -2.33 4.81
C PRO A 357 67.24 -3.78 5.08
N GLN A 358 66.46 -4.28 4.10
CA GLN A 358 66.56 -5.56 3.34
C GLN A 358 66.39 -7.00 3.92
N SER A 359 65.88 -7.84 2.99
CA SER A 359 66.00 -9.30 2.72
C SER A 359 64.77 -10.16 3.09
N ASP A 360 64.28 -11.12 2.29
CA ASP A 360 64.59 -11.59 0.93
C ASP A 360 63.43 -12.49 0.43
N ALA A 361 63.28 -12.61 -0.90
CA ALA A 361 62.28 -13.40 -1.64
C ALA A 361 62.61 -14.93 -1.72
N PRO A 362 61.82 -15.77 -2.45
CA PRO A 362 61.95 -15.86 -3.91
C PRO A 362 60.64 -16.14 -4.72
N THR A 363 60.85 -16.19 -6.03
CA THR A 363 59.99 -15.98 -7.23
C THR A 363 59.45 -17.24 -7.93
N ASP A 364 58.48 -17.01 -8.84
CA ASP A 364 58.22 -17.59 -10.19
C ASP A 364 56.73 -17.97 -10.40
N GLY A 365 56.03 -17.64 -11.49
CA GLY A 365 56.41 -16.95 -12.71
C GLY A 365 55.25 -16.91 -13.74
N MET A 366 55.51 -16.16 -14.81
CA MET A 366 54.84 -16.06 -16.13
C MET A 366 53.70 -15.04 -16.34
N ALA A 367 54.13 -13.91 -16.90
CA ALA A 367 53.36 -12.92 -17.64
C ALA A 367 53.30 -13.25 -19.15
N VAL A 368 52.29 -12.71 -19.83
CA VAL A 368 52.34 -12.38 -21.26
C VAL A 368 51.80 -10.96 -21.41
N THR A 369 52.56 -10.13 -22.14
CA THR A 369 52.35 -8.69 -22.37
C THR A 369 52.14 -8.41 -23.87
N LEU A 370 51.44 -7.32 -24.19
CA LEU A 370 51.64 -6.32 -25.29
C LEU A 370 50.27 -5.70 -25.70
N PRO A 371 50.18 -4.48 -26.28
CA PRO A 371 50.80 -3.17 -25.98
C PRO A 371 49.73 -2.03 -25.91
N PRO A 372 50.09 -0.74 -25.70
CA PRO A 372 49.15 0.36 -25.46
C PRO A 372 48.83 1.18 -26.72
N GLU A 373 47.60 1.67 -26.86
CA GLU A 373 47.24 2.70 -27.84
C GLU A 373 46.38 3.79 -27.16
N GLU A 374 47.05 4.92 -26.96
CA GLU A 374 46.68 6.34 -27.15
C GLU A 374 45.29 6.86 -26.75
N GLU A 375 45.37 7.91 -25.94
CA GLU A 375 44.32 8.78 -25.40
C GLU A 375 43.71 9.65 -26.52
N GLU A 376 42.37 9.70 -26.60
CA GLU A 376 41.65 10.84 -27.17
C GLU A 376 40.99 11.60 -26.01
N GLU A 377 41.42 12.86 -25.84
CA GLU A 377 40.78 13.88 -25.02
C GLU A 377 39.44 14.27 -25.66
N ASP A 378 38.32 14.08 -24.95
CA ASP A 378 37.05 14.73 -25.27
C ASP A 378 36.47 15.45 -24.03
N ASP A 379 36.00 16.66 -24.31
CA ASP A 379 35.57 17.76 -23.44
C ASP A 379 34.37 17.39 -22.51
N PRO A 380 34.23 17.96 -21.30
CA PRO A 380 33.25 17.54 -20.31
C PRO A 380 31.94 18.33 -20.44
N LEU A 381 31.13 18.07 -21.46
CA LEU A 381 29.78 18.66 -21.60
C LEU A 381 28.86 17.75 -22.42
N ASP A 382 28.20 16.79 -21.76
CA ASP A 382 26.83 16.34 -22.04
C ASP A 382 26.54 15.12 -21.15
N ASN A 383 25.73 15.31 -20.12
CA ASN A 383 25.35 14.27 -19.18
C ASN A 383 23.84 14.44 -18.92
N ASP A 384 23.02 13.95 -19.84
CA ASP A 384 21.54 13.98 -19.77
C ASP A 384 20.94 12.59 -19.46
N ASP A 385 21.71 11.73 -18.81
CA ASP A 385 21.23 10.51 -18.15
C ASP A 385 20.70 10.85 -16.75
N MET A 386 19.38 10.97 -16.58
CA MET A 386 18.74 10.93 -15.26
C MET A 386 17.65 9.84 -15.21
N PRO A 387 17.82 8.77 -14.41
CA PRO A 387 16.82 7.70 -14.28
C PRO A 387 15.57 8.13 -13.49
N THR A 388 14.41 7.55 -13.83
CA THR A 388 13.15 7.62 -13.07
C THR A 388 13.34 7.04 -11.67
N ILE A 389 13.07 7.85 -10.64
CA ILE A 389 13.24 7.47 -9.23
C ILE A 389 11.88 7.04 -8.69
N VAL A 390 11.66 5.72 -8.56
CA VAL A 390 10.63 5.19 -7.65
C VAL A 390 11.09 5.55 -6.25
N LEU A 391 10.41 6.50 -5.61
CA LEU A 391 10.76 6.90 -4.26
C LEU A 391 10.32 5.79 -3.31
N PRO A 392 11.27 5.09 -2.65
CA PRO A 392 10.90 4.03 -1.72
C PRO A 392 10.00 4.61 -0.64
N MET A 393 8.93 3.91 -0.26
CA MET A 393 8.10 4.35 0.85
C MET A 393 8.92 4.30 2.14
N GLN A 394 8.68 5.26 3.01
CA GLN A 394 9.25 5.30 4.35
C GLN A 394 8.15 5.40 5.38
N LEU A 395 8.35 4.68 6.48
CA LEU A 395 7.49 4.76 7.65
C LEU A 395 7.71 6.09 8.36
N PHE A 396 6.64 6.87 8.56
CA PHE A 396 6.72 8.15 9.29
C PHE A 396 5.90 8.16 10.58
N ASN A 397 4.93 7.24 10.71
CA ASN A 397 4.27 6.97 11.98
C ASN A 397 3.95 5.49 12.14
N LEU A 398 4.14 4.98 13.35
CA LEU A 398 3.73 3.65 13.77
C LEU A 398 3.23 3.76 15.20
N GLU A 399 2.01 3.30 15.43
CA GLU A 399 1.36 3.30 16.75
C GLU A 399 0.65 1.99 16.98
N GLU A 400 0.75 1.46 18.19
CA GLU A 400 0.28 0.13 18.54
C GLU A 400 -0.48 0.15 19.87
N VAL A 401 -1.52 -0.69 19.96
CA VAL A 401 -2.26 -0.94 21.20
C VAL A 401 -2.58 -2.42 21.29
N GLY A 402 -2.20 -3.03 22.41
CA GLY A 402 -2.68 -4.36 22.81
C GLY A 402 -3.70 -4.27 23.95
N ARG A 403 -4.79 -5.03 23.84
CA ARG A 403 -5.81 -5.18 24.89
C ARG A 403 -6.30 -6.61 24.95
N THR A 404 -6.70 -7.02 26.15
CA THR A 404 -7.30 -8.33 26.41
C THR A 404 -8.37 -8.19 27.49
N ASP A 405 -9.43 -8.97 27.39
CA ASP A 405 -10.53 -9.06 28.35
C ASP A 405 -10.91 -10.52 28.56
N VAL A 406 -11.30 -10.87 29.80
CA VAL A 406 -11.67 -12.24 30.14
C VAL A 406 -12.97 -12.69 29.49
N GLY A 407 -13.77 -11.76 28.97
CA GLY A 407 -15.13 -12.03 28.54
C GLY A 407 -16.11 -11.94 29.69
N ARG A 408 -17.39 -12.22 29.40
CA ARG A 408 -18.49 -12.15 30.38
C ARG A 408 -18.77 -13.47 31.09
N GLN A 409 -18.31 -14.60 30.56
CA GLN A 409 -18.67 -15.94 31.07
C GLN A 409 -17.49 -16.81 31.51
N ARG A 410 -16.24 -16.51 31.11
CA ARG A 410 -15.06 -17.25 31.56
C ARG A 410 -14.63 -16.80 32.97
N ASP A 411 -14.04 -17.71 33.73
CA ASP A 411 -13.50 -17.42 35.06
C ASP A 411 -12.05 -16.88 35.01
N HIS A 412 -11.31 -17.20 33.95
CA HIS A 412 -9.91 -16.85 33.76
C HIS A 412 -9.62 -16.57 32.29
N ASN A 413 -8.52 -15.86 32.04
CA ASN A 413 -8.08 -15.50 30.70
C ASN A 413 -6.94 -16.43 30.25
N GLU A 414 -7.19 -17.22 29.21
CA GLU A 414 -6.25 -18.15 28.57
C GLU A 414 -5.55 -17.51 27.37
N ASP A 415 -6.01 -16.35 26.91
CA ASP A 415 -5.31 -15.55 25.92
C ASP A 415 -4.08 -14.87 26.53
N TYR A 416 -3.06 -14.73 25.71
CA TYR A 416 -1.88 -13.96 26.06
C TYR A 416 -1.30 -13.26 24.83
N PHE A 417 -0.77 -12.05 25.03
CA PHE A 417 -0.13 -11.29 23.96
C PHE A 417 1.18 -10.66 24.43
N GLY A 418 2.08 -10.41 23.47
CA GLY A 418 3.37 -9.78 23.71
C GLY A 418 3.73 -8.79 22.61
N LEU A 419 4.30 -7.66 23.02
CA LEU A 419 4.79 -6.60 22.12
C LEU A 419 6.24 -6.30 22.49
N ASP A 420 7.17 -6.42 21.54
CA ASP A 420 8.55 -5.95 21.67
C ASP A 420 8.81 -4.88 20.62
N ILE A 421 8.90 -3.63 21.08
CA ILE A 421 8.92 -2.43 20.23
C ILE A 421 10.31 -1.80 20.26
N GLN A 422 10.94 -1.69 19.09
CA GLN A 422 12.21 -1.00 18.92
C GLN A 422 12.07 0.03 17.81
N VAL A 423 11.88 1.29 18.22
CA VAL A 423 11.62 2.40 17.31
C VAL A 423 12.67 3.48 17.49
N SER A 424 13.36 3.84 16.41
CA SER A 424 14.24 4.99 16.33
C SER A 424 13.55 6.09 15.53
N LYS A 425 13.43 7.29 16.11
CA LYS A 425 12.84 8.44 15.46
C LYS A 425 13.95 9.40 15.07
N LEU A 426 14.04 9.70 13.78
CA LEU A 426 14.88 10.76 13.27
C LEU A 426 13.98 11.93 12.88
N GLU A 427 14.12 13.03 13.61
CA GLU A 427 13.44 14.28 13.30
C GLU A 427 14.46 15.24 12.67
N SER A 428 14.14 15.69 11.46
CA SER A 428 14.92 16.67 10.70
C SER A 428 13.98 17.76 10.17
N PRO A 429 14.51 18.91 9.75
CA PRO A 429 13.72 19.90 9.02
C PRO A 429 13.06 19.34 7.74
N SER A 430 13.66 18.30 7.13
CA SER A 430 13.11 17.54 6.00
C SER A 430 12.00 16.54 6.39
N GLY A 431 11.58 16.52 7.66
CA GLY A 431 10.50 15.72 8.18
C GLY A 431 10.94 14.66 9.19
N LYS A 432 9.96 13.85 9.60
CA LYS A 432 10.10 12.79 10.58
C LYS A 432 10.15 11.44 9.89
N THR A 433 11.21 10.67 10.14
CA THR A 433 11.35 9.30 9.66
C THR A 433 11.50 8.36 10.85
N ILE A 434 10.89 7.19 10.73
CA ILE A 434 10.90 6.19 11.79
C ILE A 434 11.54 4.92 11.25
N HIS A 435 12.53 4.41 11.98
CA HIS A 435 12.99 3.04 11.80
C HIS A 435 12.39 2.16 12.89
N ALA A 436 11.81 1.02 12.50
CA ALA A 436 11.11 0.13 13.40
C ALA A 436 11.62 -1.31 13.27
N ARG A 437 11.73 -2.02 14.39
CA ARG A 437 11.95 -3.48 14.48
C ARG A 437 11.02 -4.04 15.54
N ASN A 438 9.76 -4.16 15.19
CA ASN A 438 8.70 -4.47 16.15
C ASN A 438 8.23 -5.91 15.98
N LEU A 439 7.95 -6.56 17.09
CA LEU A 439 7.39 -7.92 17.17
C LEU A 439 6.08 -7.86 17.94
N TYR A 440 5.03 -8.40 17.34
CA TYR A 440 3.68 -8.49 17.90
C TYR A 440 3.25 -9.96 17.88
N ILE A 441 2.78 -10.48 19.01
CA ILE A 441 2.39 -11.88 19.16
C ILE A 441 1.08 -11.95 19.93
N LEU A 442 0.14 -12.75 19.43
CA LEU A 442 -1.09 -13.10 20.14
C LEU A 442 -1.28 -14.62 20.10
N CYS A 443 -1.66 -15.18 21.23
CA CYS A 443 -1.84 -16.60 21.46
C CYS A 443 -3.13 -16.83 22.25
N ASP A 444 -3.99 -17.70 21.74
CA ASP A 444 -5.21 -18.18 22.41
C ASP A 444 -4.95 -19.58 22.99
N GLY A 445 -5.01 -19.68 24.31
CA GLY A 445 -4.64 -20.87 25.06
C GLY A 445 -5.80 -21.86 25.19
N MET A 446 -5.54 -23.13 24.87
CA MET A 446 -6.52 -24.21 25.00
C MET A 446 -6.07 -25.32 25.96
N GLY A 447 -7.00 -25.80 26.78
CA GLY A 447 -6.84 -26.94 27.68
C GLY A 447 -7.93 -26.91 28.75
N GLY A 448 -8.57 -28.05 29.06
CA GLY A 448 -9.80 -28.10 29.87
C GLY A 448 -9.70 -27.71 31.37
N HIS A 449 -8.67 -26.96 31.78
CA HIS A 449 -8.38 -26.32 33.08
C HIS A 449 -7.23 -25.31 32.88
N ALA A 450 -6.83 -24.56 33.93
CA ALA A 450 -5.68 -23.62 34.00
C ALA A 450 -4.36 -24.19 33.41
N SER A 451 -4.25 -24.24 32.09
CA SER A 451 -3.25 -24.92 31.29
C SER A 451 -3.18 -24.29 29.90
N GLY A 452 -4.30 -23.73 29.39
CA GLY A 452 -4.30 -22.85 28.23
C GLY A 452 -3.45 -21.61 28.46
N GLU A 453 -3.64 -20.91 29.60
CA GLU A 453 -2.88 -19.71 29.95
C GLU A 453 -1.37 -19.98 30.12
N VAL A 454 -1.01 -21.19 30.56
CA VAL A 454 0.39 -21.61 30.64
C VAL A 454 0.98 -21.81 29.25
N ALA A 455 0.21 -22.39 28.32
CA ALA A 455 0.66 -22.63 26.95
C ALA A 455 0.82 -21.32 26.16
N SER A 456 -0.17 -20.43 26.20
CA SER A 456 -0.15 -19.15 25.50
C SER A 456 0.97 -18.24 26.02
N ALA A 457 1.14 -18.13 27.35
CA ALA A 457 2.25 -17.38 27.95
C ALA A 457 3.62 -17.97 27.57
N LEU A 458 3.77 -19.30 27.63
CA LEU A 458 5.02 -19.97 27.26
C LEU A 458 5.37 -19.78 25.78
N ALA A 459 4.38 -19.81 24.88
CA ALA A 459 4.59 -19.51 23.46
C ALA A 459 5.13 -18.10 23.27
N VAL A 460 4.43 -17.10 23.81
CA VAL A 460 4.82 -15.68 23.70
C VAL A 460 6.23 -15.47 24.23
N ASP A 461 6.53 -15.92 25.45
CA ASP A 461 7.85 -15.70 26.07
C ASP A 461 8.98 -16.40 25.30
N THR A 462 8.71 -17.59 24.75
CA THR A 462 9.71 -18.33 23.96
C THR A 462 10.02 -17.62 22.64
N ILE A 463 8.99 -17.15 21.93
CA ILE A 463 9.14 -16.45 20.64
C ILE A 463 9.82 -15.10 20.84
N ARG A 464 9.41 -14.34 21.86
CA ARG A 464 10.07 -13.07 22.22
C ARG A 464 11.55 -13.26 22.49
N LYS A 465 11.91 -14.26 23.30
CA LYS A 465 13.31 -14.58 23.59
C LYS A 465 14.08 -14.94 22.32
N TYR A 466 13.50 -15.76 21.45
CA TYR A 466 14.13 -16.17 20.20
C TYR A 466 14.46 -14.96 19.29
N PHE A 467 13.47 -14.10 19.03
CA PHE A 467 13.68 -12.93 18.16
C PHE A 467 14.54 -11.84 18.80
N LYS A 468 14.47 -11.69 20.12
CA LYS A 468 15.38 -10.81 20.84
C LYS A 468 16.84 -11.20 20.60
N GLU A 469 17.18 -12.47 20.82
CA GLU A 469 18.55 -12.99 20.68
C GLU A 469 19.03 -13.02 19.22
N LYS A 470 18.13 -13.35 18.28
CA LYS A 470 18.51 -13.65 16.89
C LYS A 470 18.31 -12.50 15.90
N TRP A 471 17.46 -11.53 16.21
CA TRP A 471 17.09 -10.44 15.30
C TRP A 471 17.29 -9.04 15.91
N GLN A 472 16.78 -8.79 17.12
CA GLN A 472 16.85 -7.44 17.71
C GLN A 472 18.24 -7.11 18.30
N GLU A 473 18.91 -8.07 18.94
CA GLU A 473 20.25 -7.90 19.51
C GLU A 473 21.39 -8.15 18.51
N SER A 474 21.08 -8.67 17.31
CA SER A 474 22.10 -8.87 16.27
C SER A 474 22.66 -7.51 15.83
N PRO A 475 24.00 -7.33 15.78
CA PRO A 475 24.58 -6.09 15.31
C PRO A 475 24.09 -5.78 13.89
N PHE A 476 23.80 -4.51 13.62
CA PHE A 476 23.49 -4.03 12.27
C PHE A 476 24.59 -4.52 11.32
N PRO A 477 24.25 -5.28 10.25
CA PRO A 477 25.26 -5.76 9.32
C PRO A 477 26.08 -4.59 8.78
N SER A 478 27.42 -4.72 8.79
CA SER A 478 28.34 -3.69 8.29
C SER A 478 28.29 -3.51 6.76
N ALA A 479 27.49 -4.33 6.06
CA ALA A 479 27.20 -4.23 4.64
C ALA A 479 25.68 -4.06 4.51
N GLY A 480 25.26 -2.84 4.20
CA GLY A 480 23.86 -2.40 4.24
C GLY A 480 22.90 -3.36 3.53
N ILE A 481 22.01 -3.95 4.33
CA ILE A 481 20.54 -4.03 4.28
C ILE A 481 20.20 -4.72 5.60
N ASN A 482 19.29 -4.15 6.40
CA ASN A 482 18.73 -4.91 7.50
C ASN A 482 17.69 -5.84 6.90
N ASP A 483 17.82 -7.16 7.06
CA ASP A 483 16.84 -8.08 6.52
C ASP A 483 15.81 -8.47 7.59
N LEU A 484 14.53 -8.36 7.23
CA LEU A 484 13.43 -8.94 7.98
C LEU A 484 13.62 -10.46 8.11
N PRO A 485 13.25 -11.11 9.24
CA PRO A 485 13.44 -12.56 9.39
C PRO A 485 12.76 -13.36 8.28
N ASN A 486 13.56 -14.21 7.60
CA ASN A 486 13.08 -15.02 6.48
C ASN A 486 12.20 -16.21 6.95
N VAL A 487 11.61 -16.92 5.97
CA VAL A 487 10.73 -18.09 6.21
C VAL A 487 11.35 -19.13 7.15
N ALA A 488 12.64 -19.42 7.01
CA ALA A 488 13.31 -20.45 7.82
C ALA A 488 13.41 -20.02 9.29
N MET A 489 13.78 -18.77 9.54
CA MET A 489 13.86 -18.20 10.88
C MET A 489 12.47 -18.09 11.54
N MET A 490 11.47 -17.66 10.78
CA MET A 490 10.07 -17.62 11.23
C MET A 490 9.59 -19.03 11.62
N THR A 491 9.87 -20.04 10.79
CA THR A 491 9.49 -21.43 11.05
C THR A 491 10.21 -22.00 12.28
N GLU A 492 11.52 -21.75 12.42
CA GLU A 492 12.30 -22.21 13.57
C GLU A 492 11.73 -21.62 14.89
N ALA A 493 11.39 -20.33 14.92
CA ALA A 493 10.82 -19.69 16.10
C ALA A 493 9.54 -20.40 16.58
N VAL A 494 8.63 -20.72 15.64
CA VAL A 494 7.39 -21.45 15.93
C VAL A 494 7.67 -22.87 16.40
N GLN A 495 8.62 -23.57 15.77
CA GLN A 495 9.00 -24.94 16.15
C GLN A 495 9.61 -24.99 17.56
N VAL A 496 10.44 -24.00 17.93
CA VAL A 496 11.02 -23.88 19.27
C VAL A 496 9.92 -23.65 20.32
N ALA A 497 8.95 -22.78 20.04
CA ALA A 497 7.80 -22.55 20.91
C ALA A 497 6.93 -23.82 21.06
N ASN A 498 6.62 -24.49 19.95
CA ASN A 498 5.90 -25.77 19.97
C ASN A 498 6.61 -26.80 20.85
N LYS A 499 7.93 -26.94 20.68
CA LYS A 499 8.75 -27.88 21.44
C LYS A 499 8.72 -27.60 22.94
N ALA A 500 8.81 -26.32 23.34
CA ALA A 500 8.75 -25.94 24.75
C ALA A 500 7.44 -26.40 25.41
N ILE A 501 6.30 -26.16 24.76
CA ILE A 501 4.97 -26.55 25.27
C ILE A 501 4.80 -28.07 25.24
N TYR A 502 5.26 -28.73 24.17
CA TYR A 502 5.22 -30.19 24.05
C TYR A 502 6.03 -30.87 25.15
N ASP A 503 7.24 -30.42 25.42
CA ASP A 503 8.10 -31.02 26.45
C ASP A 503 7.45 -30.88 27.86
N VAL A 504 6.80 -29.75 28.17
CA VAL A 504 6.03 -29.58 29.42
C VAL A 504 4.80 -30.49 29.49
N ASN A 505 4.12 -30.74 28.37
CA ASN A 505 3.03 -31.72 28.30
C ASN A 505 3.53 -33.13 28.63
N GLN A 506 4.71 -33.50 28.13
CA GLN A 506 5.32 -34.81 28.35
C GLN A 506 5.77 -34.98 29.82
N GLU A 507 6.41 -33.98 30.40
CA GLU A 507 6.88 -33.99 31.79
C GLU A 507 5.73 -34.17 32.79
N ASN A 508 4.60 -33.51 32.53
CA ASN A 508 3.41 -33.60 33.38
C ASN A 508 2.51 -34.80 33.07
N ALA A 509 2.95 -35.72 32.21
CA ALA A 509 2.20 -36.90 31.77
C ALA A 509 0.77 -36.57 31.25
N ARG A 510 0.62 -35.39 30.63
CA ARG A 510 -0.66 -34.94 30.07
C ARG A 510 -1.01 -35.72 28.80
N SER A 511 -2.23 -36.23 28.71
CA SER A 511 -2.68 -37.06 27.59
C SER A 511 -4.10 -36.70 27.14
N GLY A 512 -4.41 -36.99 25.87
CA GLY A 512 -5.71 -36.66 25.28
C GLY A 512 -6.07 -35.19 25.40
N SER A 513 -7.30 -34.90 25.83
CA SER A 513 -7.81 -33.56 26.09
C SER A 513 -7.16 -32.86 27.30
N GLY A 514 -6.28 -33.54 28.04
CA GLY A 514 -5.51 -32.94 29.13
C GLY A 514 -4.20 -32.30 28.69
N ARG A 515 -3.82 -32.39 27.41
CA ARG A 515 -2.67 -31.66 26.85
C ARG A 515 -3.02 -30.19 26.69
N MET A 516 -2.11 -29.32 27.13
CA MET A 516 -2.22 -27.89 26.83
C MET A 516 -1.76 -27.61 25.42
N GLY A 517 -2.37 -26.61 24.81
CA GLY A 517 -1.91 -26.05 23.56
C GLY A 517 -2.31 -24.59 23.44
N THR A 518 -1.87 -23.96 22.37
CA THR A 518 -2.25 -22.58 22.07
C THR A 518 -2.22 -22.36 20.56
N THR A 519 -3.00 -21.41 20.09
CA THR A 519 -2.82 -20.80 18.76
C THR A 519 -1.59 -19.89 18.77
N LEU A 520 -1.27 -19.35 17.61
CA LEU A 520 -0.28 -18.31 17.39
C LEU A 520 -0.68 -17.48 16.18
N VAL A 521 -0.72 -16.17 16.32
CA VAL A 521 -0.56 -15.21 15.22
C VAL A 521 0.53 -14.22 15.61
N MET A 522 1.51 -14.02 14.74
CA MET A 522 2.59 -13.06 14.98
C MET A 522 2.88 -12.22 13.75
N VAL A 523 3.24 -10.96 14.00
CA VAL A 523 3.64 -9.97 13.00
C VAL A 523 4.98 -9.38 13.40
N LEU A 524 5.92 -9.37 12.46
CA LEU A 524 7.18 -8.63 12.56
C LEU A 524 7.13 -7.47 11.56
N ILE A 525 7.46 -6.26 12.02
CA ILE A 525 7.59 -5.08 11.16
C ILE A 525 9.03 -4.62 11.21
N GLN A 526 9.64 -4.51 10.02
CA GLN A 526 10.92 -3.88 9.82
C GLN A 526 10.78 -2.74 8.81
N ASP A 527 10.76 -1.51 9.30
CA ASP A 527 10.48 -0.32 8.49
C ASP A 527 9.19 -0.49 7.67
N THR A 528 9.26 -0.68 6.35
CA THR A 528 8.09 -0.95 5.49
C THR A 528 7.81 -2.43 5.26
N GLU A 529 8.70 -3.33 5.65
CA GLU A 529 8.54 -4.76 5.42
C GLU A 529 7.78 -5.44 6.57
N VAL A 530 6.85 -6.35 6.23
CA VAL A 530 6.04 -7.08 7.20
C VAL A 530 6.15 -8.59 6.97
N ALA A 531 6.40 -9.34 8.04
CA ALA A 531 6.36 -10.80 8.05
C ALA A 531 5.31 -11.30 9.03
N VAL A 532 4.53 -12.29 8.61
CA VAL A 532 3.46 -12.90 9.39
C VAL A 532 3.74 -14.38 9.54
N ALA A 533 3.55 -14.93 10.74
CA ALA A 533 3.38 -16.38 10.90
C ALA A 533 2.14 -16.70 11.72
N HIS A 534 1.49 -17.81 11.38
CA HIS A 534 0.25 -18.22 12.01
C HIS A 534 0.12 -19.74 12.18
N VAL A 535 -0.43 -20.16 13.33
CA VAL A 535 -0.87 -21.53 13.65
C VAL A 535 -2.14 -21.47 14.51
N GLY A 536 -3.28 -21.91 13.98
CA GLY A 536 -4.52 -22.00 14.77
C GLY A 536 -5.65 -21.28 14.04
N ASP A 537 -6.53 -20.62 14.77
CA ASP A 537 -7.68 -19.85 14.30
C ASP A 537 -7.67 -18.41 14.82
N SER A 538 -6.63 -17.99 15.54
CA SER A 538 -6.39 -16.57 15.80
C SER A 538 -5.98 -15.84 14.52
N ARG A 539 -6.57 -14.67 14.27
CA ARG A 539 -6.52 -14.05 12.95
C ARG A 539 -5.64 -12.80 12.91
N LEU A 540 -5.10 -12.52 11.72
CA LEU A 540 -4.59 -11.20 11.35
C LEU A 540 -5.53 -10.61 10.30
N TYR A 541 -6.01 -9.41 10.55
CA TYR A 541 -6.70 -8.58 9.57
C TYR A 541 -5.82 -7.41 9.14
N ARG A 542 -6.02 -6.96 7.90
CA ARG A 542 -5.47 -5.74 7.34
C ARG A 542 -6.62 -4.86 6.86
N TYR A 543 -6.60 -3.59 7.22
CA TYR A 543 -7.49 -2.58 6.67
C TYR A 543 -6.69 -1.50 5.94
N THR A 544 -7.04 -1.23 4.69
CA THR A 544 -6.58 -0.05 3.92
C THR A 544 -7.77 0.64 3.26
N ARG A 545 -7.64 1.92 2.90
CA ARG A 545 -8.73 2.63 2.21
C ARG A 545 -9.08 1.99 0.86
N LYS A 546 -8.06 1.49 0.15
CA LYS A 546 -8.22 0.92 -1.19
C LYS A 546 -8.88 -0.46 -1.17
N ARG A 547 -8.57 -1.26 -0.15
CA ARG A 547 -8.95 -2.68 -0.12
C ARG A 547 -10.06 -3.00 0.89
N GLY A 548 -10.40 -2.07 1.77
CA GLY A 548 -11.29 -2.36 2.90
C GLY A 548 -10.62 -3.30 3.90
N LEU A 549 -11.43 -4.05 4.66
CA LEU A 549 -10.96 -5.05 5.61
C LEU A 549 -10.70 -6.39 4.90
N GLU A 550 -9.52 -6.95 5.07
CA GLU A 550 -9.10 -8.24 4.54
C GLU A 550 -8.53 -9.12 5.66
N GLN A 551 -8.94 -10.39 5.76
CA GLN A 551 -8.28 -11.36 6.64
C GLN A 551 -7.03 -11.91 5.93
N VAL A 552 -5.87 -11.73 6.54
CA VAL A 552 -4.56 -12.12 5.99
C VAL A 552 -4.25 -13.59 6.26
N THR A 553 -4.62 -14.10 7.44
CA THR A 553 -4.41 -15.50 7.85
C THR A 553 -5.58 -16.38 7.43
N ILE A 554 -5.35 -17.69 7.34
CA ILE A 554 -6.39 -18.68 7.04
C ILE A 554 -6.41 -19.69 8.16
N ASP A 555 -7.60 -19.93 8.72
CA ASP A 555 -7.75 -20.70 9.95
C ASP A 555 -7.38 -22.17 9.73
N HIS A 556 -6.67 -22.73 10.71
CA HIS A 556 -6.26 -24.13 10.72
C HIS A 556 -7.32 -25.00 11.38
N GLU A 557 -8.52 -25.01 10.83
CA GLU A 557 -9.67 -25.77 11.34
C GLU A 557 -10.20 -26.82 10.34
N VAL A 558 -11.09 -27.70 10.80
CA VAL A 558 -11.63 -28.78 9.95
C VAL A 558 -12.46 -28.19 8.80
N GLY A 559 -13.28 -27.18 9.06
CA GLY A 559 -14.08 -26.50 8.04
C GLY A 559 -13.21 -26.00 6.89
N GLN A 560 -12.20 -25.20 7.23
CA GLN A 560 -11.25 -24.66 6.27
C GLN A 560 -10.48 -25.73 5.49
N ARG A 561 -10.09 -26.83 6.15
CA ARG A 561 -9.46 -27.97 5.47
C ARG A 561 -10.39 -28.65 4.46
N GLU A 562 -11.69 -28.76 4.75
CA GLU A 562 -12.64 -29.34 3.80
C GLU A 562 -12.90 -28.38 2.63
N ILE A 563 -12.90 -27.05 2.85
CA ILE A 563 -12.91 -26.04 1.78
C ILE A 563 -11.72 -26.21 0.84
N GLN A 564 -10.53 -26.43 1.39
CA GLN A 564 -9.31 -26.72 0.62
C GLN A 564 -9.41 -28.00 -0.22
N ARG A 565 -10.30 -28.93 0.15
CA ARG A 565 -10.61 -30.14 -0.63
C ARG A 565 -11.72 -29.93 -1.66
N GLY A 566 -12.20 -28.70 -1.81
CA GLY A 566 -13.26 -28.31 -2.73
C GLY A 566 -14.68 -28.52 -2.19
N VAL A 567 -14.84 -28.67 -0.88
CA VAL A 567 -16.16 -28.66 -0.25
C VAL A 567 -16.67 -27.21 -0.17
N ASP A 568 -17.95 -27.04 -0.43
CA ASP A 568 -18.64 -25.75 -0.29
C ASP A 568 -18.55 -25.23 1.15
N PRO A 569 -18.30 -23.92 1.39
CA PRO A 569 -18.15 -23.37 2.74
C PRO A 569 -19.32 -23.65 3.67
N ASP A 570 -20.57 -23.47 3.22
CA ASP A 570 -21.75 -23.70 4.06
C ASP A 570 -21.83 -25.17 4.48
N VAL A 571 -21.49 -26.07 3.57
CA VAL A 571 -21.43 -27.52 3.85
C VAL A 571 -20.28 -27.84 4.79
N ALA A 572 -19.11 -27.23 4.60
CA ALA A 572 -17.93 -27.44 5.43
C ALA A 572 -18.17 -26.99 6.88
N TYR A 573 -18.76 -25.81 7.08
CA TYR A 573 -19.07 -25.25 8.41
C TYR A 573 -20.36 -25.78 9.04
N SER A 574 -21.24 -26.43 8.27
CA SER A 574 -22.39 -27.17 8.85
C SER A 574 -22.00 -28.42 9.64
N ARG A 575 -20.72 -28.83 9.57
CA ARG A 575 -20.23 -30.02 10.26
C ARG A 575 -20.12 -29.78 11.77
N PRO A 576 -20.46 -30.77 12.61
CA PRO A 576 -20.31 -30.64 14.07
C PRO A 576 -18.85 -30.43 14.53
N ASP A 577 -17.88 -30.82 13.71
CA ASP A 577 -16.44 -30.72 14.00
C ASP A 577 -15.76 -29.58 13.24
N ALA A 578 -16.50 -28.70 12.55
CA ALA A 578 -15.94 -27.69 11.65
C ALA A 578 -14.88 -26.81 12.34
N TYR A 579 -15.20 -26.27 13.52
CA TYR A 579 -14.34 -25.41 14.33
C TYR A 579 -13.28 -26.16 15.14
N GLN A 580 -13.10 -27.46 14.90
CA GLN A 580 -12.03 -28.19 15.58
C GLN A 580 -10.68 -27.84 14.94
N LEU A 581 -9.76 -27.32 15.76
CA LEU A 581 -8.39 -27.06 15.34
C LEU A 581 -7.69 -28.30 14.77
N THR A 582 -7.08 -28.12 13.61
CA THR A 582 -6.24 -29.09 12.91
C THR A 582 -4.76 -28.94 13.24
N GLN A 583 -4.35 -27.73 13.62
CA GLN A 583 -3.01 -27.40 14.11
C GLN A 583 -3.09 -26.49 15.34
N ALA A 584 -2.19 -26.71 16.29
CA ALA A 584 -1.97 -25.87 17.46
C ALA A 584 -0.56 -26.15 18.01
N LEU A 585 0.02 -25.20 18.72
CA LEU A 585 1.32 -25.37 19.38
C LEU A 585 1.17 -26.16 20.68
N GLY A 586 1.98 -27.20 20.86
CA GLY A 586 2.11 -27.97 22.10
C GLY A 586 1.52 -29.38 22.09
N PRO A 587 0.33 -29.64 21.52
CA PRO A 587 -0.27 -30.98 21.58
C PRO A 587 0.49 -32.06 20.81
N ARG A 588 1.32 -31.71 19.83
CA ARG A 588 2.07 -32.66 18.98
C ARG A 588 3.52 -32.19 18.81
N ASP A 589 4.43 -33.10 18.46
CA ASP A 589 5.81 -32.77 18.21
C ASP A 589 6.01 -32.03 16.87
N GLU A 590 7.25 -31.58 16.64
CA GLU A 590 7.65 -30.72 15.52
C GLU A 590 7.10 -31.12 14.13
N PRO A 591 7.09 -32.39 13.70
CA PRO A 591 6.67 -32.76 12.34
C PRO A 591 5.19 -32.48 12.04
N PHE A 592 4.37 -32.23 13.06
CA PHE A 592 2.93 -32.01 12.93
C PHE A 592 2.51 -30.54 13.01
N VAL A 593 3.46 -29.62 13.22
CA VAL A 593 3.19 -28.18 13.23
C VAL A 593 3.88 -27.55 12.02
N LYS A 594 3.07 -27.00 11.12
CA LYS A 594 3.51 -26.32 9.90
C LYS A 594 2.92 -24.92 9.92
N PRO A 595 3.69 -23.90 10.36
CA PRO A 595 3.21 -22.53 10.31
C PRO A 595 3.05 -22.05 8.88
N ASP A 596 2.00 -21.28 8.64
CA ASP A 596 1.87 -20.49 7.43
C ASP A 596 2.66 -19.19 7.61
N VAL A 597 3.56 -18.89 6.67
CA VAL A 597 4.40 -17.69 6.69
C VAL A 597 4.14 -16.84 5.45
N GLN A 598 3.88 -15.55 5.64
CA GLN A 598 3.55 -14.60 4.57
C GLN A 598 4.34 -13.30 4.74
N PHE A 599 4.62 -12.63 3.63
CA PHE A 599 5.32 -11.35 3.58
C PHE A 599 4.53 -10.35 2.75
N PHE A 600 4.54 -9.08 3.17
CA PHE A 600 4.03 -7.97 2.38
C PHE A 600 4.69 -6.66 2.81
N GLU A 601 4.46 -5.60 2.04
CA GLU A 601 5.04 -4.27 2.28
C GLU A 601 3.96 -3.25 2.66
N LEU A 602 4.34 -2.28 3.48
CA LEU A 602 3.56 -1.11 3.86
C LEU A 602 3.68 -0.03 2.78
N ASN A 603 2.90 -0.19 1.71
CA ASN A 603 2.91 0.74 0.56
C ASN A 603 1.83 1.82 0.64
N GLU A 604 0.98 1.74 1.65
CA GLU A 604 -0.04 2.73 1.97
C GLU A 604 -0.36 2.67 3.46
N ASP A 605 -1.07 3.69 3.93
CA ASP A 605 -1.57 3.75 5.30
C ASP A 605 -2.48 2.55 5.59
N MET A 606 -2.23 1.89 6.73
CA MET A 606 -3.02 0.71 7.10
C MET A 606 -3.20 0.51 8.61
N ILE A 607 -4.24 -0.26 8.94
CA ILE A 607 -4.39 -0.92 10.24
C ILE A 607 -4.10 -2.40 10.08
N LEU A 608 -3.21 -2.94 10.89
CA LEU A 608 -3.08 -4.38 11.13
C LEU A 608 -3.74 -4.70 12.47
N LEU A 609 -4.60 -5.72 12.49
CA LEU A 609 -5.33 -6.14 13.68
C LEU A 609 -5.14 -7.64 13.92
N LEU A 610 -4.35 -8.00 14.93
CA LEU A 610 -4.24 -9.38 15.40
C LEU A 610 -5.32 -9.63 16.43
N CYS A 611 -6.00 -10.78 16.39
CA CYS A 611 -7.05 -11.10 17.37
C CYS A 611 -7.24 -12.59 17.64
N SER A 612 -7.75 -12.92 18.83
CA SER A 612 -8.27 -14.26 19.15
C SER A 612 -9.66 -14.47 18.54
N ASP A 613 -10.15 -15.72 18.57
CA ASP A 613 -11.47 -16.08 18.06
C ASP A 613 -12.60 -15.32 18.79
N GLY A 614 -12.41 -14.97 20.07
CA GLY A 614 -13.35 -14.16 20.84
C GLY A 614 -13.61 -12.78 20.23
N LEU A 615 -12.71 -12.23 19.41
CA LEU A 615 -13.00 -11.03 18.62
C LEU A 615 -13.62 -11.35 17.26
N SER A 616 -13.12 -12.36 16.55
CA SER A 616 -13.46 -12.61 15.14
C SER A 616 -14.67 -13.51 14.90
N ASP A 617 -15.06 -14.32 15.89
CA ASP A 617 -16.21 -15.22 15.78
C ASP A 617 -17.50 -14.46 15.45
N ASN A 618 -18.42 -15.17 14.79
CA ASN A 618 -19.68 -14.61 14.27
C ASN A 618 -19.47 -13.49 13.23
N ASP A 619 -18.35 -13.53 12.51
CA ASP A 619 -17.97 -12.57 11.47
C ASP A 619 -18.03 -11.11 11.98
N LEU A 620 -17.69 -10.91 13.26
CA LEU A 620 -17.95 -9.64 13.95
C LEU A 620 -17.22 -8.48 13.29
N LEU A 621 -15.96 -8.67 12.92
CA LEU A 621 -15.15 -7.62 12.28
C LEU A 621 -15.64 -7.35 10.87
N GLU A 622 -15.93 -8.39 10.10
CA GLU A 622 -16.48 -8.32 8.75
C GLU A 622 -17.81 -7.56 8.72
N ASN A 623 -18.64 -7.73 9.75
CA ASN A 623 -19.93 -7.05 9.88
C ASN A 623 -19.84 -5.61 10.42
N HIS A 624 -18.71 -5.21 11.05
CA HIS A 624 -18.62 -3.93 11.78
C HIS A 624 -17.36 -3.09 11.49
N TRP A 625 -16.55 -3.45 10.50
CA TRP A 625 -15.28 -2.76 10.21
C TRP A 625 -15.46 -1.28 9.83
N GLU A 626 -16.51 -0.93 9.10
CA GLU A 626 -16.75 0.46 8.67
C GLU A 626 -16.94 1.44 9.84
N SER A 627 -17.51 0.93 10.93
CA SER A 627 -17.86 1.71 12.12
C SER A 627 -16.80 1.65 13.20
N HIS A 628 -16.04 0.54 13.32
CA HIS A 628 -15.10 0.33 14.43
C HIS A 628 -13.64 0.18 14.01
N VAL A 629 -13.34 -0.25 12.77
CA VAL A 629 -11.95 -0.43 12.27
C VAL A 629 -11.51 0.72 11.37
N ARG A 630 -12.33 1.12 10.40
CA ARG A 630 -12.02 2.23 9.48
C ARG A 630 -11.62 3.52 10.21
N PRO A 631 -12.34 3.98 11.25
CA PRO A 631 -11.97 5.22 11.94
C PRO A 631 -10.59 5.17 12.59
N LEU A 632 -10.08 3.98 12.93
CA LEU A 632 -8.78 3.82 13.58
C LEU A 632 -7.64 4.31 12.70
N LEU A 633 -7.79 4.26 11.37
CA LEU A 633 -6.77 4.68 10.41
C LEU A 633 -6.46 6.18 10.49
N SER A 634 -7.42 7.01 10.92
CA SER A 634 -7.21 8.45 11.07
C SER A 634 -6.26 8.76 12.22
N SER A 635 -5.21 9.55 11.97
CA SER A 635 -4.24 9.99 13.00
C SER A 635 -4.88 10.78 14.15
N GLN A 636 -6.08 11.33 13.95
CA GLN A 636 -6.83 12.05 15.00
C GLN A 636 -7.55 11.10 15.96
N THR A 637 -7.78 9.85 15.55
CA THR A 637 -8.44 8.84 16.37
C THR A 637 -7.48 8.34 17.45
N ASN A 638 -7.98 8.28 18.68
CA ASN A 638 -7.28 7.63 19.80
C ASN A 638 -7.39 6.11 19.62
N LEU A 639 -6.27 5.48 19.25
CA LEU A 639 -6.22 4.06 18.93
C LEU A 639 -6.64 3.19 20.13
N ASP A 640 -6.23 3.59 21.34
CA ASP A 640 -6.53 2.87 22.59
C ASP A 640 -8.01 2.80 22.90
N LYS A 641 -8.69 3.94 22.76
CA LYS A 641 -10.13 4.03 22.93
C LYS A 641 -10.86 3.21 21.87
N GLY A 642 -10.44 3.29 20.61
CA GLY A 642 -11.07 2.54 19.52
C GLY A 642 -10.94 1.02 19.69
N VAL A 643 -9.79 0.52 20.12
CA VAL A 643 -9.61 -0.92 20.44
C VAL A 643 -10.44 -1.32 21.66
N SER A 644 -10.60 -0.45 22.65
CA SER A 644 -11.48 -0.71 23.79
C SER A 644 -12.95 -0.82 23.37
N GLU A 645 -13.41 0.06 22.47
CA GLU A 645 -14.76 0.00 21.89
C GLU A 645 -14.97 -1.30 21.08
N LEU A 646 -13.95 -1.78 20.34
CA LEU A 646 -13.97 -3.08 19.66
C LEU A 646 -14.13 -4.27 20.64
N ILE A 647 -13.41 -4.27 21.77
CA ILE A 647 -13.54 -5.32 22.79
C ILE A 647 -14.90 -5.27 23.47
N GLU A 648 -15.45 -4.08 23.74
CA GLU A 648 -16.80 -3.93 24.29
C GLU A 648 -17.86 -4.45 23.33
N LEU A 649 -17.71 -4.18 22.03
CA LEU A 649 -18.54 -4.73 20.96
C LEU A 649 -18.48 -6.26 20.99
N ALA A 650 -17.28 -6.85 20.97
CA ALA A 650 -17.10 -8.30 21.00
C ALA A 650 -17.68 -8.95 22.24
N ASN A 651 -17.53 -8.32 23.41
CA ASN A 651 -18.16 -8.76 24.65
C ASN A 651 -19.71 -8.84 24.53
N GLY A 652 -20.30 -8.03 23.66
CA GLY A 652 -21.73 -8.07 23.33
C GLY A 652 -22.17 -9.32 22.56
N TYR A 653 -21.31 -9.90 21.72
CA TYR A 653 -21.62 -11.02 20.83
C TYR A 653 -20.93 -12.32 21.26
N ASN A 654 -19.63 -12.26 21.54
CA ASN A 654 -18.72 -13.38 21.78
C ASN A 654 -18.23 -13.44 23.24
N GLY A 655 -18.87 -12.72 24.17
CA GLY A 655 -18.46 -12.65 25.58
C GLY A 655 -18.52 -13.99 26.33
N HIS A 656 -18.74 -15.12 25.67
CA HIS A 656 -18.51 -16.44 26.21
C HIS A 656 -17.04 -16.87 26.18
N ASP A 657 -16.19 -16.19 25.40
CA ASP A 657 -14.75 -16.44 25.32
C ASP A 657 -13.88 -15.29 25.82
N ASN A 658 -12.58 -15.56 25.92
CA ASN A 658 -11.55 -14.54 26.10
C ASN A 658 -11.41 -13.72 24.82
N ILE A 659 -11.17 -12.42 24.96
CA ILE A 659 -11.15 -11.49 23.82
C ILE A 659 -9.86 -10.71 23.85
N SER A 660 -9.00 -10.91 22.86
CA SER A 660 -7.71 -10.22 22.74
C SER A 660 -7.53 -9.59 21.37
N ALA A 661 -6.94 -8.41 21.36
CA ALA A 661 -6.69 -7.65 20.15
C ALA A 661 -5.36 -6.86 20.25
N ILE A 662 -4.60 -6.84 19.15
CA ILE A 662 -3.49 -5.91 18.93
C ILE A 662 -3.78 -5.12 17.65
N ALA A 663 -3.99 -3.81 17.77
CA ALA A 663 -4.09 -2.92 16.62
C ALA A 663 -2.76 -2.19 16.39
N ILE A 664 -2.33 -2.12 15.14
CA ILE A 664 -1.12 -1.44 14.69
C ILE A 664 -1.53 -0.49 13.57
N ARG A 665 -1.37 0.83 13.80
CA ARG A 665 -1.58 1.87 12.80
C ARG A 665 -0.25 2.25 12.18
N ALA A 666 -0.06 1.85 10.92
CA ALA A 666 1.10 2.21 10.12
C ALA A 666 0.76 3.35 9.16
N LYS A 667 1.61 4.37 9.12
CA LYS A 667 1.52 5.51 8.21
C LYS A 667 2.81 5.67 7.42
N VAL A 668 2.68 5.72 6.11
CA VAL A 668 3.80 5.72 5.17
C VAL A 668 3.74 6.90 4.22
N ARG A 669 4.91 7.33 3.75
CA ARG A 669 5.06 8.44 2.80
C ARG A 669 6.23 8.15 1.86
N PRO A 670 6.32 8.76 0.67
CA PRO A 670 7.49 8.63 -0.19
C PRO A 670 8.79 9.12 0.51
N SER A 671 9.91 8.43 0.28
CA SER A 671 11.23 8.82 0.78
C SER A 671 11.92 9.78 -0.16
N LEU A 672 12.09 11.03 0.29
CA LEU A 672 12.77 12.10 -0.45
C LEU A 672 14.29 12.09 -0.27
N GLU A 673 14.85 11.20 0.56
CA GLU A 673 16.30 11.18 0.87
C GLU A 673 17.16 10.73 -0.33
N HIS A 674 16.59 10.00 -1.29
CA HIS A 674 17.29 9.54 -2.50
C HIS A 674 17.41 10.63 -3.58
N LEU A 675 16.81 11.80 -3.37
CA LEU A 675 16.87 12.96 -4.29
C LEU A 675 17.99 13.95 -3.93
N ARG A 676 18.83 13.67 -2.92
CA ARG A 676 19.89 14.56 -2.42
C ARG A 676 21.28 14.27 -2.96
#